data_AF-A0A1I7NEQ4-F1
#
_entry.id   AF-A0A1I7NEQ4-F1
#
_cell.length_a   1.000
_cell.length_b   1.000
_cell.length_c   1.000
_cell.angle_alpha   90.00
_cell.angle_beta   90.00
_cell.angle_gamma   90.00
#
_symmetry.space_group_name_H-M   'P 1'
#
loop_
_entity.id
_entity.type
_entity.pdbx_description
1 polymer ?
#
loop_
_entity_poly.entity_id
_entity_poly.type
_entity_poly.pdbx_seq_one_letter_code
_entity_poly.pdbx_strand_id
1 'polypeptide(L)'
;MTVFTAIGAAIFGAGTFLAGLTAAGLQIAAGLAVSLIAKAIQGQPEPPKFGVQGKLQAGDNVPRSINFGFNCTAGSLVWHGTFGQGGTMSARVIAIGDLPIRELLYPIVEGIDCTLLKSEAHGEYGWPVEQYRKDGRDHLWVRFYDGTQTTADPHLVAAFSGNAERPYGADRVGRGIPYVIVYARAPERNDEGDKPLFQGVPNLKFVSIGTRLYNPAEDSSVGGNGPHRWNEPATWGGNGDFSPVVQLYNLLRGVRDSVSGQWLYGMQNVSAARLPVQNWIAAIGAAQASIPGIAGPEPTYRSGGEMQVGAQVATAVEALLTAANARLVENGGVYTVFVGPPGEPVMAFTDGDVLSSEEQSFTPFFALADTINGLDATYPNPGEGWNAKKAPPILRPDLEARDGNRRLMTSVSFDMVPYPGQVQRLMNWAFAEALRARRHTLVMGPEFRRVEPGDVLAWTSSRNGYIGKLFRVDGAVYKSNLDVILDLTEVDPSDYDWGAGDYRPVIDGPLVVVGPLPMLMTGWEVFPAVLYDDQGRPRRPAIEVRYARNLPDVRAVRVQVFLAGGVLPIFDGEAPYGAPFSAILNGQFLPNTSYEVRGIFVRMGEGSGQWSDLLPVTTPDIRLSDFDLYGEVIGFDQLKPDILEYHDWVDEGVEFALTSARDLLDKVRQIERLTTGLDLSSYDRIQTTKQEIRLGDGRVTAAFQSAITVATGPDSALAQQIVSVSTELAGKASSSAVDALISTVSQQGDTINAQGQRVSSVEAALPGKANQSALNALTSTVTQQGSTLTAQGQAITSVQSSLGSKADASAVQALTTRVSNAEGTISSQADLVTDLASTVNGATANARMRVGVYNGPLGINSRLAFEARVNTTSSAVWRVAGFYLDVNASLARAVLAVDQFAVTPSIGSTAAFAPFIVQGGAVYMNRALIRDLTAENITADKLDARQVIINGTAVTEILGQSAVTRGSIGLQDGQHIPGSNYQLTVSAWAENRSTDNDRYNAVWMNMDIVNTAGSSADIEVKIFGSFGVVAERRWLVPPGTNNTSFLAIDRRPNATVEYRVEVVIFRGQSQVILEKRRILIMAMQK
;
A
#
# COMPACT_ATOMS: atom_id res chain seq x y z
N MET A 1 -13.53 -32.03 13.65
CA MET A 1 -13.86 -30.64 13.98
C MET A 1 -12.62 -29.87 14.45
N THR A 2 -11.56 -29.82 13.62
CA THR A 2 -10.26 -29.22 14.01
C THR A 2 -9.55 -28.48 12.86
N VAL A 3 -10.24 -28.16 11.75
CA VAL A 3 -9.65 -27.45 10.60
C VAL A 3 -10.36 -26.13 10.24
N PHE A 4 -11.45 -25.76 10.92
CA PHE A 4 -12.21 -24.54 10.59
C PHE A 4 -12.24 -23.47 11.69
N THR A 5 -11.42 -23.61 12.73
CA THR A 5 -11.17 -22.53 13.71
C THR A 5 -10.33 -21.38 13.17
N ALA A 6 -9.80 -21.47 11.95
CA ALA A 6 -8.96 -20.42 11.33
C ALA A 6 -9.65 -19.58 10.24
N ILE A 7 -10.84 -19.97 9.76
CA ILE A 7 -11.56 -19.24 8.69
C ILE A 7 -12.70 -18.36 9.24
N GLY A 8 -13.03 -18.49 10.53
CA GLY A 8 -13.86 -17.52 11.26
C GLY A 8 -13.11 -16.26 11.73
N ALA A 9 -11.93 -15.95 11.19
CA ALA A 9 -11.08 -14.85 11.68
C ALA A 9 -10.77 -13.76 10.63
N ALA A 10 -11.07 -13.95 9.34
CA ALA A 10 -10.73 -12.97 8.28
C ALA A 10 -11.89 -12.04 7.86
N ILE A 11 -13.14 -12.34 8.27
CA ILE A 11 -14.29 -11.43 8.16
C ILE A 11 -14.54 -10.68 9.49
N PHE A 12 -13.76 -10.95 10.54
CA PHE A 12 -14.05 -10.52 11.92
C PHE A 12 -12.97 -9.69 12.62
N GLY A 13 -12.15 -9.00 11.84
CA GLY A 13 -11.12 -8.10 12.38
C GLY A 13 -11.34 -6.67 11.94
N ALA A 14 -12.12 -5.90 12.70
CA ALA A 14 -12.02 -4.44 12.71
C ALA A 14 -12.88 -3.76 13.82
N GLY A 15 -12.31 -3.55 15.02
CA GLY A 15 -12.70 -2.46 15.93
C GLY A 15 -13.60 -2.81 17.12
N THR A 16 -12.99 -3.09 18.26
CA THR A 16 -13.62 -3.26 19.58
C THR A 16 -14.20 -1.96 20.16
N PHE A 17 -15.44 -2.00 20.66
CA PHE A 17 -15.73 -1.48 22.00
C PHE A 17 -16.83 -2.31 22.65
N LEU A 18 -16.42 -3.26 23.51
CA LEU A 18 -17.05 -3.67 24.77
C LEU A 18 -16.20 -4.82 25.34
N ALA A 19 -15.02 -4.48 25.84
CA ALA A 19 -14.30 -5.33 26.78
C ALA A 19 -15.00 -5.19 28.15
N GLY A 20 -16.04 -5.99 28.37
CA GLY A 20 -16.82 -5.96 29.60
C GLY A 20 -17.85 -7.07 29.67
N LEU A 21 -17.39 -8.31 29.85
CA LEU A 21 -18.11 -9.42 30.51
C LEU A 21 -19.61 -9.63 30.16
N THR A 22 -19.94 -10.06 28.95
CA THR A 22 -21.01 -11.06 28.72
C THR A 22 -20.76 -11.83 27.42
N ALA A 23 -21.29 -13.06 27.36
CA ALA A 23 -20.92 -14.09 26.40
C ALA A 23 -21.25 -13.76 24.93
N ALA A 24 -20.31 -14.13 24.05
CA ALA A 24 -20.36 -14.08 22.58
C ALA A 24 -20.27 -12.68 21.96
N GLY A 25 -19.09 -12.34 21.43
CA GLY A 25 -18.92 -11.22 20.51
C GLY A 25 -19.79 -11.45 19.28
N LEU A 26 -20.93 -10.77 19.24
CA LEU A 26 -21.82 -10.76 18.10
C LEU A 26 -21.20 -9.95 16.97
N GLN A 27 -21.46 -10.41 15.75
CA GLN A 27 -20.79 -9.99 14.53
C GLN A 27 -21.68 -8.98 13.79
N ILE A 28 -21.09 -7.90 13.25
CA ILE A 28 -21.83 -6.90 12.47
C ILE A 28 -22.03 -7.44 11.03
N ALA A 29 -23.27 -7.77 10.66
CA ALA A 29 -23.65 -8.16 9.30
C ALA A 29 -23.94 -6.94 8.40
N ALA A 30 -22.99 -6.02 8.27
CA ALA A 30 -23.11 -4.90 7.33
C ALA A 30 -22.92 -5.35 5.87
N GLY A 31 -23.43 -4.55 4.92
CA GLY A 31 -23.09 -4.74 3.50
C GLY A 31 -21.56 -4.78 3.31
N LEU A 32 -21.05 -5.63 2.42
CA LEU A 32 -19.60 -5.81 2.32
C LEU A 32 -18.86 -4.52 1.93
N ALA A 33 -19.47 -3.64 1.13
CA ALA A 33 -18.85 -2.34 0.85
C ALA A 33 -18.73 -1.47 2.11
N VAL A 34 -19.71 -1.53 3.03
CA VAL A 34 -19.68 -0.83 4.32
C VAL A 34 -18.63 -1.42 5.25
N SER A 35 -18.46 -2.74 5.26
CA SER A 35 -17.41 -3.37 6.07
C SER A 35 -16.01 -3.03 5.56
N LEU A 36 -15.83 -2.88 4.24
CA LEU A 36 -14.58 -2.37 3.66
C LEU A 36 -14.30 -0.92 4.05
N ILE A 37 -15.33 -0.07 4.07
CA ILE A 37 -15.23 1.29 4.60
C ILE A 37 -14.74 1.27 6.05
N ALA A 38 -15.33 0.43 6.90
CA ALA A 38 -14.94 0.30 8.31
C ALA A 38 -13.48 -0.18 8.46
N LYS A 39 -13.03 -1.15 7.66
CA LYS A 39 -11.62 -1.61 7.64
C LYS A 39 -10.67 -0.49 7.21
N ALA A 40 -11.03 0.27 6.19
CA ALA A 40 -10.21 1.36 5.69
C ALA A 40 -10.06 2.50 6.71
N ILE A 41 -11.12 2.84 7.46
CA ILE A 41 -11.06 3.81 8.58
C ILE A 41 -10.03 3.37 9.63
N GLN A 42 -9.90 2.07 9.89
CA GLN A 42 -8.97 1.51 10.87
C GLN A 42 -7.53 1.39 10.35
N GLY A 43 -7.23 1.98 9.19
CA GLY A 43 -5.89 1.97 8.62
C GLY A 43 -5.49 0.61 8.03
N GLN A 44 -6.47 -0.22 7.66
CA GLN A 44 -6.25 -1.44 6.87
C GLN A 44 -6.68 -1.20 5.41
N PRO A 45 -5.91 -0.41 4.62
CA PRO A 45 -6.24 -0.18 3.22
C PRO A 45 -6.18 -1.51 2.47
N GLU A 46 -7.25 -1.83 1.76
CA GLU A 46 -7.36 -3.08 1.01
C GLU A 46 -6.85 -2.87 -0.42
N PRO A 47 -5.73 -3.49 -0.83
CA PRO A 47 -5.33 -3.47 -2.23
C PRO A 47 -6.35 -4.24 -3.08
N PRO A 48 -6.46 -3.95 -4.39
CA PRO A 48 -7.30 -4.73 -5.28
C PRO A 48 -6.95 -6.21 -5.16
N LYS A 49 -7.95 -7.01 -4.77
CA LYS A 49 -7.91 -8.47 -4.61
C LYS A 49 -7.79 -9.16 -5.96
N PHE A 50 -8.43 -8.57 -6.96
CA PHE A 50 -8.40 -9.03 -8.34
C PHE A 50 -8.07 -7.85 -9.26
N GLY A 51 -7.30 -8.10 -10.30
CA GLY A 51 -6.88 -7.06 -11.24
C GLY A 51 -6.64 -7.67 -12.61
N VAL A 52 -6.85 -6.87 -13.67
CA VAL A 52 -6.58 -7.32 -15.03
C VAL A 52 -5.08 -7.55 -15.18
N GLN A 53 -4.71 -8.79 -15.51
CA GLN A 53 -3.33 -9.13 -15.80
C GLN A 53 -2.85 -8.27 -16.98
N GLY A 54 -1.89 -7.38 -16.72
CA GLY A 54 -1.44 -6.39 -17.70
C GLY A 54 -0.47 -6.92 -18.75
N LYS A 55 0.10 -8.12 -18.52
CA LYS A 55 1.11 -8.74 -19.38
C LYS A 55 0.86 -10.24 -19.52
N LEU A 56 1.10 -10.76 -20.72
CA LEU A 56 1.05 -12.18 -21.02
C LEU A 56 2.08 -12.93 -20.17
N GLN A 57 1.64 -13.96 -19.44
CA GLN A 57 2.51 -14.83 -18.66
C GLN A 57 2.92 -16.06 -19.48
N ALA A 58 4.13 -16.58 -19.26
CA ALA A 58 4.62 -17.79 -19.91
C ALA A 58 5.28 -18.70 -18.87
N GLY A 59 5.13 -20.02 -19.06
CA GLY A 59 5.71 -21.06 -18.19
C GLY A 59 4.64 -21.93 -17.51
N ASP A 60 5.09 -23.01 -16.88
CA ASP A 60 4.20 -24.03 -16.29
C ASP A 60 3.52 -23.60 -14.98
N ASN A 61 3.98 -22.50 -14.36
CA ASN A 61 3.49 -22.00 -13.08
C ASN A 61 2.61 -20.74 -13.22
N VAL A 62 1.69 -20.75 -14.18
CA VAL A 62 0.65 -19.72 -14.29
C VAL A 62 -0.59 -20.19 -13.53
N PRO A 63 -1.12 -19.44 -12.54
CA PRO A 63 -2.30 -19.84 -11.82
C PRO A 63 -3.50 -20.00 -12.75
N ARG A 64 -4.32 -21.03 -12.50
CA ARG A 64 -5.59 -21.22 -13.20
C ARG A 64 -6.55 -20.08 -12.88
N SER A 65 -7.37 -19.67 -13.83
CA SER A 65 -8.33 -18.58 -13.65
C SER A 65 -9.70 -18.82 -14.30
N ILE A 66 -10.73 -18.25 -13.69
CA ILE A 66 -12.11 -18.28 -14.16
C ILE A 66 -12.50 -16.85 -14.53
N ASN A 67 -12.95 -16.65 -15.76
CA ASN A 67 -13.43 -15.36 -16.22
C ASN A 67 -14.93 -15.25 -15.97
N PHE A 68 -15.36 -14.18 -15.31
CA PHE A 68 -16.77 -13.88 -15.06
C PHE A 68 -17.23 -12.65 -15.85
N GLY A 69 -18.48 -12.65 -16.31
CA GLY A 69 -19.14 -11.48 -16.93
C GLY A 69 -18.29 -10.77 -17.99
N PHE A 70 -18.43 -9.45 -18.08
CA PHE A 70 -17.60 -8.62 -18.95
C PHE A 70 -16.20 -8.46 -18.34
N ASN A 71 -15.18 -9.03 -18.97
CA ASN A 71 -13.84 -9.08 -18.39
C ASN A 71 -12.75 -8.87 -19.44
N CYS A 72 -11.52 -8.67 -18.95
CA CYS A 72 -10.32 -8.64 -19.75
C CYS A 72 -9.21 -9.44 -19.07
N THR A 73 -8.43 -10.17 -19.86
CA THR A 73 -7.23 -10.88 -19.40
C THR A 73 -6.15 -10.87 -20.47
N ALA A 74 -4.88 -10.86 -20.08
CA ALA A 74 -3.77 -11.15 -20.99
C ALA A 74 -3.66 -12.64 -21.30
N GLY A 75 -4.22 -13.50 -20.45
CA GLY A 75 -4.10 -14.95 -20.53
C GLY A 75 -2.68 -15.47 -20.29
N SER A 76 -2.50 -16.74 -20.60
CA SER A 76 -1.25 -17.49 -20.49
C SER A 76 -0.81 -18.01 -21.84
N LEU A 77 0.46 -17.79 -22.20
CA LEU A 77 1.05 -18.33 -23.41
C LEU A 77 1.28 -19.85 -23.26
N VAL A 78 0.52 -20.65 -24.01
CA VAL A 78 0.61 -22.13 -23.97
C VAL A 78 1.56 -22.66 -25.04
N TRP A 79 1.58 -22.03 -26.22
CA TRP A 79 2.42 -22.47 -27.32
C TRP A 79 2.72 -21.33 -28.29
N HIS A 80 3.88 -21.37 -28.96
CA HIS A 80 4.20 -20.46 -30.04
C HIS A 80 5.07 -21.12 -31.11
N GLY A 81 4.98 -20.63 -32.34
CA GLY A 81 5.78 -21.10 -33.48
C GLY A 81 5.87 -20.06 -34.60
N THR A 82 6.80 -20.26 -35.52
CA THR A 82 6.95 -19.46 -36.74
C THR A 82 6.82 -20.35 -37.97
N PHE A 83 6.24 -19.82 -39.04
CA PHE A 83 5.98 -20.53 -40.29
C PHE A 83 6.04 -19.57 -41.48
N GLY A 84 5.77 -20.09 -42.68
CA GLY A 84 5.92 -19.33 -43.93
C GLY A 84 7.38 -19.26 -44.39
N GLN A 85 7.58 -18.87 -45.64
CA GLN A 85 8.92 -18.76 -46.23
C GLN A 85 9.76 -17.76 -45.42
N GLY A 86 10.91 -18.21 -44.90
CA GLY A 86 11.80 -17.38 -44.08
C GLY A 86 11.30 -17.07 -42.65
N GLY A 87 10.27 -17.75 -42.14
CA GLY A 87 9.73 -17.48 -40.80
C GLY A 87 8.93 -16.16 -40.71
N THR A 88 8.35 -15.75 -41.82
CA THR A 88 7.61 -14.48 -42.00
C THR A 88 6.24 -14.46 -41.32
N MET A 89 5.77 -15.59 -40.79
CA MET A 89 4.53 -15.66 -40.01
C MET A 89 4.81 -16.23 -38.63
N SER A 90 4.06 -15.78 -37.62
CA SER A 90 4.09 -16.32 -36.27
C SER A 90 2.69 -16.69 -35.80
N ALA A 91 2.60 -17.75 -35.01
CA ALA A 91 1.38 -18.18 -34.33
C ALA A 91 1.64 -18.31 -32.84
N ARG A 92 0.70 -17.82 -32.02
CA ARG A 92 0.75 -17.91 -30.55
C ARG A 92 -0.59 -18.40 -30.04
N VAL A 93 -0.59 -19.48 -29.26
CA VAL A 93 -1.76 -20.03 -28.59
C VAL A 93 -1.76 -19.52 -27.16
N ILE A 94 -2.78 -18.75 -26.82
CA ILE A 94 -2.93 -18.09 -25.52
C ILE A 94 -4.21 -18.62 -24.87
N ALA A 95 -4.08 -19.33 -23.76
CA ALA A 95 -5.23 -19.71 -22.92
C ALA A 95 -5.72 -18.46 -22.19
N ILE A 96 -7.01 -18.17 -22.28
CA ILE A 96 -7.61 -16.98 -21.67
C ILE A 96 -8.52 -17.34 -20.49
N GLY A 97 -8.49 -18.58 -20.00
CA GLY A 97 -9.21 -19.03 -18.82
C GLY A 97 -9.26 -20.55 -18.74
N ASP A 98 -9.86 -21.09 -17.68
CA ASP A 98 -9.90 -22.53 -17.38
C ASP A 98 -11.30 -23.15 -17.40
N LEU A 99 -12.27 -22.41 -17.91
CA LEU A 99 -13.64 -22.87 -18.15
C LEU A 99 -14.16 -22.29 -19.45
N PRO A 100 -15.05 -23.00 -20.18
CA PRO A 100 -15.63 -22.47 -21.39
C PRO A 100 -16.29 -21.11 -21.17
N ILE A 101 -16.02 -20.17 -22.07
CA ILE A 101 -16.55 -18.79 -22.01
C ILE A 101 -17.55 -18.56 -23.13
N ARG A 102 -18.35 -17.50 -23.02
CA ARG A 102 -19.43 -17.23 -23.97
C ARG A 102 -18.90 -16.76 -25.32
N GLU A 103 -18.04 -15.75 -25.33
CA GLU A 103 -17.52 -15.15 -26.56
C GLU A 103 -16.29 -14.27 -26.32
N LEU A 104 -15.46 -14.15 -27.36
CA LEU A 104 -14.46 -13.10 -27.49
C LEU A 104 -15.07 -11.87 -28.17
N LEU A 105 -14.96 -10.71 -27.51
CA LEU A 105 -15.47 -9.44 -28.05
C LEU A 105 -14.43 -8.80 -28.96
N TYR A 106 -13.27 -8.45 -28.41
CA TYR A 106 -12.17 -7.82 -29.13
C TYR A 106 -10.83 -8.00 -28.40
N PRO A 107 -9.69 -8.01 -29.13
CA PRO A 107 -8.37 -7.92 -28.52
C PRO A 107 -7.98 -6.46 -28.28
N ILE A 108 -7.14 -6.25 -27.29
CA ILE A 108 -6.38 -5.02 -27.08
C ILE A 108 -4.94 -5.32 -27.47
N VAL A 109 -4.40 -4.57 -28.42
CA VAL A 109 -3.04 -4.78 -28.96
C VAL A 109 -2.26 -3.48 -28.79
N GLU A 110 -1.14 -3.53 -28.06
CA GLU A 110 -0.33 -2.33 -27.74
C GLU A 110 -1.14 -1.20 -27.09
N GLY A 111 -2.12 -1.56 -26.27
CA GLY A 111 -3.01 -0.61 -25.58
C GLY A 111 -4.17 -0.06 -26.42
N ILE A 112 -4.33 -0.52 -27.66
CA ILE A 112 -5.39 -0.09 -28.58
C ILE A 112 -6.49 -1.17 -28.65
N ASP A 113 -7.73 -0.77 -28.40
CA ASP A 113 -8.90 -1.61 -28.64
C ASP A 113 -9.06 -1.86 -30.15
N CYS A 114 -9.03 -3.12 -30.56
CA CYS A 114 -8.98 -3.47 -31.97
C CYS A 114 -10.27 -4.13 -32.47
N THR A 115 -10.70 -3.76 -33.68
CA THR A 115 -11.88 -4.33 -34.33
C THR A 115 -11.53 -5.66 -34.98
N LEU A 116 -12.33 -6.70 -34.69
CA LEU A 116 -12.26 -7.98 -35.40
C LEU A 116 -13.21 -7.96 -36.60
N LEU A 117 -12.67 -8.13 -37.80
CA LEU A 117 -13.44 -8.20 -39.05
C LEU A 117 -14.08 -9.58 -39.21
N LYS A 118 -15.09 -9.86 -38.38
CA LYS A 118 -15.73 -11.19 -38.26
C LYS A 118 -16.36 -11.68 -39.58
N SER A 119 -16.81 -10.77 -40.45
CA SER A 119 -17.37 -11.06 -41.77
C SER A 119 -16.32 -11.41 -42.83
N GLU A 120 -15.04 -11.14 -42.58
CA GLU A 120 -13.92 -11.35 -43.50
C GLU A 120 -12.95 -12.42 -42.97
N ALA A 121 -13.48 -13.43 -42.27
CA ALA A 121 -12.67 -14.47 -41.65
C ALA A 121 -11.80 -15.21 -42.70
N HIS A 122 -10.49 -15.23 -42.47
CA HIS A 122 -9.56 -16.05 -43.23
C HIS A 122 -9.73 -17.53 -42.83
N GLY A 123 -9.82 -18.44 -43.81
CA GLY A 123 -10.09 -19.86 -43.55
C GLY A 123 -9.08 -20.55 -42.63
N GLU A 124 -7.82 -20.08 -42.65
CA GLU A 124 -6.75 -20.64 -41.82
C GLU A 124 -6.52 -19.85 -40.52
N TYR A 125 -6.55 -18.52 -40.57
CA TYR A 125 -6.02 -17.66 -39.49
C TYR A 125 -7.10 -17.02 -38.63
N GLY A 126 -8.37 -17.15 -38.99
CA GLY A 126 -9.49 -16.53 -38.29
C GLY A 126 -9.72 -15.08 -38.72
N TRP A 127 -10.18 -14.25 -37.80
CA TRP A 127 -10.66 -12.90 -38.08
C TRP A 127 -9.48 -11.92 -38.22
N PRO A 128 -9.39 -11.16 -39.32
CA PRO A 128 -8.42 -10.07 -39.44
C PRO A 128 -8.68 -8.97 -38.41
N VAL A 129 -7.60 -8.30 -37.98
CA VAL A 129 -7.66 -7.15 -37.09
C VAL A 129 -7.54 -5.85 -37.90
N GLU A 130 -8.59 -5.04 -37.90
CA GLU A 130 -8.74 -3.86 -38.76
C GLU A 130 -7.56 -2.87 -38.66
N GLN A 131 -7.13 -2.57 -37.43
CA GLN A 131 -6.08 -1.59 -37.12
C GLN A 131 -4.70 -2.01 -37.66
N TYR A 132 -4.54 -3.29 -38.02
CA TYR A 132 -3.31 -3.87 -38.55
C TYR A 132 -3.44 -4.26 -40.04
N ARG A 133 -4.47 -3.76 -40.74
CA ARG A 133 -4.56 -3.82 -42.21
C ARG A 133 -3.81 -2.64 -42.83
N LYS A 134 -2.88 -2.91 -43.75
CA LYS A 134 -2.07 -1.91 -44.47
C LYS A 134 -2.09 -2.21 -45.96
N ASP A 135 -2.42 -1.22 -46.79
CA ASP A 135 -2.48 -1.33 -48.25
C ASP A 135 -3.31 -2.53 -48.74
N GLY A 136 -4.45 -2.77 -48.08
CA GLY A 136 -5.33 -3.90 -48.38
C GLY A 136 -4.80 -5.27 -47.96
N ARG A 137 -3.65 -5.34 -47.26
CA ARG A 137 -3.05 -6.56 -46.72
C ARG A 137 -3.19 -6.64 -45.20
N ASP A 138 -3.66 -7.77 -44.72
CA ASP A 138 -3.78 -8.08 -43.31
C ASP A 138 -2.44 -8.52 -42.71
N HIS A 139 -2.15 -8.06 -41.49
CA HIS A 139 -0.92 -8.40 -40.77
C HIS A 139 -1.15 -9.07 -39.40
N LEU A 140 -2.39 -9.09 -38.93
CA LEU A 140 -2.76 -9.68 -37.65
C LEU A 140 -4.12 -10.35 -37.78
N TRP A 141 -4.22 -11.58 -37.29
CA TRP A 141 -5.48 -12.32 -37.21
C TRP A 141 -5.64 -12.96 -35.85
N VAL A 142 -6.90 -13.16 -35.48
CA VAL A 142 -7.33 -13.77 -34.24
C VAL A 142 -8.29 -14.91 -34.55
N ARG A 143 -7.93 -16.12 -34.12
CA ARG A 143 -8.82 -17.27 -34.12
C ARG A 143 -9.17 -17.63 -32.69
N PHE A 144 -10.46 -17.81 -32.41
CA PHE A 144 -10.96 -18.00 -31.06
C PHE A 144 -11.61 -19.38 -30.91
N TYR A 145 -11.31 -20.02 -29.80
CA TYR A 145 -11.88 -21.28 -29.33
C TYR A 145 -12.47 -21.06 -27.95
N ASP A 146 -13.75 -21.36 -27.77
CA ASP A 146 -14.51 -20.97 -26.57
C ASP A 146 -14.36 -21.94 -25.38
N GLY A 147 -13.59 -23.02 -25.55
CA GLY A 147 -13.40 -24.09 -24.57
C GLY A 147 -14.22 -25.35 -24.86
N THR A 148 -15.18 -25.30 -25.78
CA THR A 148 -16.04 -26.46 -26.11
C THR A 148 -15.50 -27.34 -27.25
N GLN A 149 -14.41 -26.92 -27.90
CA GLN A 149 -13.78 -27.63 -29.01
C GLN A 149 -13.41 -29.09 -28.68
N THR A 150 -13.59 -29.96 -29.67
CA THR A 150 -13.30 -31.39 -29.59
C THR A 150 -12.13 -31.83 -30.46
N THR A 151 -11.62 -30.93 -31.31
CA THR A 151 -10.49 -31.17 -32.21
C THR A 151 -9.48 -30.02 -32.10
N ALA A 152 -8.21 -30.34 -32.33
CA ALA A 152 -7.13 -29.35 -32.36
C ALA A 152 -7.25 -28.43 -33.58
N ASP A 153 -6.63 -27.25 -33.51
CA ASP A 153 -6.64 -26.32 -34.65
C ASP A 153 -6.04 -26.97 -35.90
N PRO A 154 -6.79 -27.08 -37.00
CA PRO A 154 -6.38 -27.86 -38.17
C PRO A 154 -5.17 -27.24 -38.88
N HIS A 155 -5.03 -25.91 -38.85
CA HIS A 155 -3.89 -25.24 -39.47
C HIS A 155 -2.61 -25.46 -38.65
N LEU A 156 -2.66 -25.32 -37.33
CA LEU A 156 -1.51 -25.59 -36.47
C LEU A 156 -1.05 -27.05 -36.55
N VAL A 157 -1.97 -28.01 -36.58
CA VAL A 157 -1.62 -29.43 -36.76
C VAL A 157 -0.95 -29.67 -38.11
N ALA A 158 -1.50 -29.12 -39.19
CA ALA A 158 -0.93 -29.27 -40.53
C ALA A 158 0.46 -28.62 -40.65
N ALA A 159 0.64 -27.41 -40.09
CA ALA A 159 1.88 -26.65 -40.21
C ALA A 159 3.00 -27.10 -39.25
N PHE A 160 2.65 -27.65 -38.07
CA PHE A 160 3.62 -27.88 -36.98
C PHE A 160 3.69 -29.31 -36.43
N SER A 161 2.90 -30.27 -36.91
CA SER A 161 2.99 -31.66 -36.44
C SER A 161 4.36 -32.30 -36.65
N GLY A 162 5.05 -31.95 -37.74
CA GLY A 162 6.41 -32.42 -38.05
C GLY A 162 7.54 -31.57 -37.46
N ASN A 163 7.25 -30.52 -36.67
CA ASN A 163 8.29 -29.64 -36.11
C ASN A 163 9.02 -30.33 -34.95
N ALA A 164 10.35 -30.45 -35.04
CA ALA A 164 11.15 -31.18 -34.05
C ALA A 164 11.32 -30.45 -32.70
N GLU A 165 11.27 -29.12 -32.69
CA GLU A 165 11.48 -28.33 -31.46
C GLU A 165 10.17 -28.05 -30.71
N ARG A 166 9.10 -27.74 -31.45
CA ARG A 166 7.81 -27.33 -30.88
C ARG A 166 6.64 -27.97 -31.64
N PRO A 167 6.45 -29.30 -31.58
CA PRO A 167 5.39 -29.98 -32.31
C PRO A 167 4.01 -29.55 -31.81
N TYR A 168 3.08 -29.30 -32.75
CA TYR A 168 1.65 -29.14 -32.45
C TYR A 168 0.87 -30.33 -33.00
N GLY A 169 0.55 -31.29 -32.12
CA GLY A 169 -0.13 -32.54 -32.48
C GLY A 169 -1.66 -32.44 -32.40
N ALA A 170 -2.34 -33.46 -32.95
CA ALA A 170 -3.80 -33.55 -32.94
C ALA A 170 -4.40 -33.73 -31.52
N ASP A 171 -3.57 -34.06 -30.55
CA ASP A 171 -3.87 -34.17 -29.12
C ASP A 171 -3.91 -32.82 -28.39
N ARG A 172 -3.37 -31.74 -28.99
CA ARG A 172 -3.40 -30.36 -28.44
C ARG A 172 -4.73 -29.66 -28.70
N VAL A 173 -5.81 -30.25 -28.19
CA VAL A 173 -7.18 -29.75 -28.36
C VAL A 173 -7.50 -28.58 -27.43
N GLY A 174 -6.97 -28.60 -26.20
CA GLY A 174 -7.32 -27.64 -25.15
C GLY A 174 -8.79 -27.74 -24.69
N ARG A 175 -9.37 -28.94 -24.65
CA ARG A 175 -10.79 -29.14 -24.27
C ARG A 175 -11.05 -28.61 -22.86
N GLY A 176 -12.11 -27.82 -22.68
CA GLY A 176 -12.45 -27.14 -21.41
C GLY A 176 -11.74 -25.80 -21.21
N ILE A 177 -10.76 -25.47 -22.06
CA ILE A 177 -9.93 -24.27 -21.95
C ILE A 177 -10.26 -23.35 -23.13
N PRO A 178 -10.80 -22.15 -22.89
CA PRO A 178 -10.90 -21.13 -23.94
C PRO A 178 -9.50 -20.62 -24.30
N TYR A 179 -9.22 -20.56 -25.60
CA TYR A 179 -7.93 -20.04 -26.06
C TYR A 179 -8.08 -19.24 -27.35
N VAL A 180 -7.12 -18.35 -27.54
CA VAL A 180 -6.98 -17.52 -28.73
C VAL A 180 -5.69 -17.89 -29.43
N ILE A 181 -5.76 -18.05 -30.75
CA ILE A 181 -4.58 -18.13 -31.60
C ILE A 181 -4.39 -16.77 -32.26
N VAL A 182 -3.27 -16.13 -31.97
CA VAL A 182 -2.87 -14.88 -32.60
C VAL A 182 -1.87 -15.21 -33.70
N TYR A 183 -2.26 -14.95 -34.94
CA TYR A 183 -1.39 -15.05 -36.10
C TYR A 183 -0.90 -13.65 -36.45
N ALA A 184 0.41 -13.46 -36.51
CA ALA A 184 1.00 -12.19 -36.92
C ALA A 184 1.96 -12.42 -38.08
N ARG A 185 1.77 -11.64 -39.14
CA ARG A 185 2.71 -11.56 -40.26
C ARG A 185 3.83 -10.59 -39.88
N ALA A 186 5.07 -11.02 -40.06
CA ALA A 186 6.22 -10.14 -39.97
C ALA A 186 5.99 -8.98 -40.97
N PRO A 187 6.15 -7.73 -40.54
CA PRO A 187 6.05 -6.62 -41.47
C PRO A 187 7.05 -6.86 -42.59
N GLU A 188 6.59 -6.75 -43.85
CA GLU A 188 7.51 -6.64 -44.96
C GLU A 188 8.43 -5.45 -44.62
N ARG A 189 9.74 -5.69 -44.63
CA ARG A 189 10.70 -4.61 -44.50
C ARG A 189 10.59 -3.80 -45.78
N ASN A 190 9.59 -2.93 -45.87
CA ASN A 190 9.53 -1.95 -46.93
C ASN A 190 10.66 -0.99 -46.63
N ASP A 191 11.45 -0.68 -47.64
CA ASP A 191 12.59 0.23 -47.59
C ASP A 191 12.15 1.70 -47.30
N GLU A 192 10.91 1.90 -46.83
CA GLU A 192 10.13 3.12 -46.71
C GLU A 192 10.07 3.70 -45.28
N GLY A 193 10.87 3.17 -44.34
CA GLY A 193 11.05 3.79 -43.01
C GLY A 193 9.85 3.64 -42.04
N ASP A 194 8.83 2.87 -42.40
CA ASP A 194 7.75 2.53 -41.47
C ASP A 194 8.25 1.63 -40.33
N LYS A 195 7.78 1.91 -39.11
CA LYS A 195 8.04 1.02 -37.97
C LYS A 195 7.56 -0.39 -38.32
N PRO A 196 8.27 -1.44 -37.90
CA PRO A 196 7.65 -2.75 -37.88
C PRO A 196 6.35 -2.65 -37.07
N LEU A 197 5.24 -3.15 -37.62
CA LEU A 197 3.91 -3.14 -36.97
C LEU A 197 3.94 -3.69 -35.54
N PHE A 198 4.96 -4.51 -35.23
CA PHE A 198 5.27 -5.02 -33.90
C PHE A 198 6.77 -4.88 -33.62
N GLN A 199 7.14 -4.25 -32.50
CA GLN A 199 8.51 -4.29 -31.98
C GLN A 199 8.68 -5.53 -31.10
N GLY A 200 8.88 -6.70 -31.72
CA GLY A 200 8.94 -7.97 -31.00
C GLY A 200 7.58 -8.60 -30.78
N VAL A 201 7.33 -9.19 -29.60
CA VAL A 201 6.03 -9.80 -29.26
C VAL A 201 5.05 -8.71 -28.87
N PRO A 202 3.89 -8.56 -29.54
CA PRO A 202 2.92 -7.54 -29.17
C PRO A 202 2.39 -7.76 -27.75
N ASN A 203 2.13 -6.68 -27.03
CA ASN A 203 1.37 -6.74 -25.80
C ASN A 203 -0.11 -6.98 -26.13
N LEU A 204 -0.66 -8.08 -25.61
CA LEU A 204 -1.99 -8.58 -25.95
C LEU A 204 -2.84 -8.70 -24.69
N LYS A 205 -4.06 -8.17 -24.76
CA LYS A 205 -5.15 -8.52 -23.85
C LYS A 205 -6.39 -8.90 -24.65
N PHE A 206 -7.29 -9.65 -24.03
CA PHE A 206 -8.50 -10.16 -24.66
C PHE A 206 -9.70 -9.76 -23.82
N VAL A 207 -10.60 -8.99 -24.41
CA VAL A 207 -11.87 -8.62 -23.81
C VAL A 207 -12.92 -9.66 -24.19
N SER A 208 -13.55 -10.26 -23.19
CA SER A 208 -14.45 -11.40 -23.39
C SER A 208 -15.69 -11.31 -22.50
N ILE A 209 -16.69 -12.12 -22.83
CA ILE A 209 -17.75 -12.47 -21.89
C ILE A 209 -17.42 -13.84 -21.32
N GLY A 210 -17.35 -13.92 -19.99
CA GLY A 210 -16.85 -15.04 -19.23
C GLY A 210 -17.68 -16.32 -19.30
N THR A 211 -17.49 -17.18 -18.30
CA THR A 211 -18.09 -18.51 -18.22
C THR A 211 -19.62 -18.46 -18.20
N ARG A 212 -20.23 -19.44 -18.89
CA ARG A 212 -21.68 -19.68 -18.86
C ARG A 212 -22.05 -20.32 -17.53
N LEU A 213 -22.98 -19.71 -16.80
CA LEU A 213 -23.31 -20.11 -15.43
C LEU A 213 -24.75 -20.60 -15.28
N TYR A 214 -24.96 -21.50 -14.32
CA TYR A 214 -26.30 -21.93 -13.97
C TYR A 214 -27.05 -20.82 -13.22
N ASN A 215 -28.16 -20.37 -13.80
CA ASN A 215 -29.08 -19.45 -13.13
C ASN A 215 -30.32 -20.23 -12.62
N PRO A 216 -30.51 -20.40 -11.29
CA PRO A 216 -31.69 -21.08 -10.75
C PRO A 216 -33.00 -20.31 -11.00
N ALA A 217 -32.95 -18.99 -11.22
CA ALA A 217 -34.13 -18.22 -11.61
C ALA A 217 -34.63 -18.55 -13.02
N GLU A 218 -33.78 -19.18 -13.84
CA GLU A 218 -34.10 -19.64 -15.19
C GLU A 218 -34.29 -21.18 -15.26
N ASP A 219 -34.44 -21.85 -14.12
CA ASP A 219 -34.67 -23.30 -14.05
C ASP A 219 -36.05 -23.62 -13.44
N SER A 220 -36.98 -24.00 -14.31
CA SER A 220 -38.34 -24.38 -13.90
C SER A 220 -38.44 -25.62 -13.01
N SER A 221 -37.40 -26.47 -12.94
CA SER A 221 -37.39 -27.66 -12.08
C SER A 221 -37.13 -27.35 -10.61
N VAL A 222 -36.62 -26.16 -10.29
CA VAL A 222 -36.32 -25.72 -8.91
C VAL A 222 -37.11 -24.47 -8.48
N GLY A 223 -38.16 -24.12 -9.25
CA GLY A 223 -39.05 -22.99 -8.95
C GLY A 223 -38.73 -21.69 -9.66
N GLY A 224 -37.75 -21.67 -10.57
CA GLY A 224 -37.51 -20.56 -11.51
C GLY A 224 -38.41 -20.63 -12.75
N ASN A 225 -38.08 -19.86 -13.78
CA ASN A 225 -38.77 -19.86 -15.08
C ASN A 225 -37.76 -19.86 -16.23
N GLY A 226 -37.56 -21.01 -16.86
CA GLY A 226 -36.71 -21.13 -18.03
C GLY A 226 -36.19 -22.54 -18.29
N PRO A 227 -35.29 -22.68 -19.28
CA PRO A 227 -34.80 -23.97 -19.75
C PRO A 227 -33.56 -24.49 -19.01
N HIS A 228 -32.96 -23.72 -18.10
CA HIS A 228 -31.71 -24.11 -17.45
C HIS A 228 -31.89 -25.38 -16.63
N ARG A 229 -30.86 -26.25 -16.58
CA ARG A 229 -30.82 -27.43 -15.71
C ARG A 229 -29.44 -27.56 -15.09
N TRP A 230 -29.37 -27.78 -13.77
CA TRP A 230 -28.09 -27.91 -13.06
C TRP A 230 -27.22 -29.05 -13.61
N ASN A 231 -27.80 -30.17 -14.04
CA ASN A 231 -27.02 -31.31 -14.55
C ASN A 231 -26.74 -31.22 -16.06
N GLU A 232 -27.13 -30.15 -16.73
CA GLU A 232 -26.95 -29.98 -18.18
C GLU A 232 -26.26 -28.65 -18.48
N PRO A 233 -24.91 -28.57 -18.37
CA PRO A 233 -24.16 -27.32 -18.57
C PRO A 233 -24.36 -26.66 -19.94
N ALA A 234 -24.78 -27.42 -20.95
CA ALA A 234 -25.12 -26.88 -22.27
C ALA A 234 -26.34 -25.93 -22.24
N THR A 235 -27.17 -25.99 -21.19
CA THR A 235 -28.33 -25.12 -21.00
C THR A 235 -27.97 -23.80 -20.32
N TRP A 236 -26.76 -23.65 -19.76
CA TRP A 236 -26.36 -22.50 -18.95
C TRP A 236 -25.98 -21.28 -19.81
N GLY A 237 -26.03 -20.09 -19.21
CA GLY A 237 -25.60 -18.84 -19.84
C GLY A 237 -26.61 -17.70 -19.65
N GLY A 238 -26.57 -16.74 -20.58
CA GLY A 238 -27.58 -15.68 -20.69
C GLY A 238 -27.23 -14.45 -19.87
N ASN A 239 -28.25 -13.72 -19.40
CA ASN A 239 -28.05 -12.50 -18.61
C ASN A 239 -27.53 -12.81 -17.19
N GLY A 240 -27.73 -14.04 -16.71
CA GLY A 240 -27.20 -14.51 -15.43
C GLY A 240 -25.66 -14.46 -15.35
N ASP A 241 -24.95 -14.58 -16.48
CA ASP A 241 -23.49 -14.58 -16.52
C ASP A 241 -22.87 -13.27 -16.02
N PHE A 242 -23.62 -12.17 -16.07
CA PHE A 242 -23.21 -10.85 -15.57
C PHE A 242 -23.64 -10.60 -14.13
N SER A 243 -24.48 -11.44 -13.54
CA SER A 243 -25.03 -11.21 -12.20
C SER A 243 -24.05 -11.69 -11.12
N PRO A 244 -23.60 -10.81 -10.19
CA PRO A 244 -22.72 -11.22 -9.09
C PRO A 244 -23.36 -12.28 -8.20
N VAL A 245 -24.70 -12.29 -8.10
CA VAL A 245 -25.46 -13.26 -7.29
C VAL A 245 -25.48 -14.64 -7.94
N VAL A 246 -25.64 -14.70 -9.26
CA VAL A 246 -25.55 -15.98 -10.02
C VAL A 246 -24.11 -16.51 -9.98
N GLN A 247 -23.12 -15.64 -10.15
CA GLN A 247 -21.70 -15.98 -10.00
C GLN A 247 -21.42 -16.55 -8.60
N LEU A 248 -21.92 -15.90 -7.56
CA LEU A 248 -21.78 -16.36 -6.18
C LEU A 248 -22.48 -17.70 -5.93
N TYR A 249 -23.69 -17.90 -6.46
CA TYR A 249 -24.42 -19.15 -6.33
C TYR A 249 -23.61 -20.34 -6.88
N ASN A 250 -23.03 -20.17 -8.07
CA ASN A 250 -22.19 -21.22 -8.69
C ASN A 250 -20.90 -21.45 -7.91
N LEU A 251 -20.28 -20.39 -7.38
CA LEU A 251 -19.10 -20.49 -6.52
C LEU A 251 -19.39 -21.28 -5.23
N LEU A 252 -20.53 -21.04 -4.58
CA LEU A 252 -20.96 -21.75 -3.36
C LEU A 252 -21.43 -23.19 -3.65
N ARG A 253 -21.96 -23.47 -4.84
CA ARG A 253 -22.25 -24.84 -5.29
C ARG A 253 -21.00 -25.64 -5.62
N GLY A 254 -19.87 -24.95 -5.81
CA GLY A 254 -18.62 -25.53 -6.26
C GLY A 254 -18.57 -25.60 -7.78
N VAL A 255 -17.64 -24.84 -8.35
CA VAL A 255 -17.38 -24.82 -9.79
C VAL A 255 -16.62 -26.09 -10.17
N ARG A 256 -17.05 -26.73 -11.24
CA ARG A 256 -16.48 -27.99 -11.73
C ARG A 256 -15.90 -27.81 -13.13
N ASP A 257 -14.84 -28.54 -13.39
CA ASP A 257 -14.23 -28.65 -14.72
C ASP A 257 -15.24 -29.24 -15.70
N SER A 258 -15.45 -28.55 -16.83
CA SER A 258 -16.51 -28.89 -17.79
C SER A 258 -16.28 -30.20 -18.55
N VAL A 259 -15.07 -30.76 -18.47
CA VAL A 259 -14.67 -31.96 -19.23
C VAL A 259 -14.64 -33.19 -18.32
N SER A 260 -13.92 -33.09 -17.21
CA SER A 260 -13.74 -34.17 -16.24
C SER A 260 -14.85 -34.26 -15.19
N GLY A 261 -15.62 -33.18 -15.01
CA GLY A 261 -16.62 -33.07 -13.94
C GLY A 261 -16.02 -32.97 -12.54
N GLN A 262 -14.69 -32.91 -12.43
CA GLN A 262 -13.99 -32.77 -11.16
C GLN A 262 -14.19 -31.37 -10.57
N TRP A 263 -14.11 -31.27 -9.25
CA TRP A 263 -14.15 -29.98 -8.58
C TRP A 263 -12.94 -29.14 -8.99
N LEU A 264 -13.20 -27.89 -9.37
CA LEU A 264 -12.18 -26.93 -9.80
C LEU A 264 -11.95 -25.85 -8.74
N TYR A 265 -13.02 -25.20 -8.27
CA TYR A 265 -12.93 -24.07 -7.35
C TYR A 265 -14.24 -23.83 -6.57
N GLY A 266 -14.21 -23.05 -5.50
CA GLY A 266 -15.38 -22.73 -4.68
C GLY A 266 -15.62 -23.72 -3.53
N MET A 267 -16.82 -23.75 -2.96
CA MET A 267 -17.09 -24.67 -1.84
C MET A 267 -17.18 -26.14 -2.30
N GLN A 268 -16.87 -27.07 -1.40
CA GLN A 268 -16.96 -28.51 -1.65
C GLN A 268 -18.11 -29.13 -0.85
N ASN A 269 -18.82 -30.09 -1.45
CA ASN A 269 -19.88 -30.88 -0.82
C ASN A 269 -21.04 -30.07 -0.21
N VAL A 270 -21.34 -28.89 -0.76
CA VAL A 270 -22.54 -28.13 -0.41
C VAL A 270 -23.73 -28.72 -1.16
N SER A 271 -24.70 -29.27 -0.44
CA SER A 271 -25.94 -29.77 -1.05
C SER A 271 -26.84 -28.61 -1.47
N ALA A 272 -27.69 -28.83 -2.48
CA ALA A 272 -28.63 -27.80 -2.93
C ALA A 272 -29.57 -27.33 -1.79
N ALA A 273 -29.89 -28.19 -0.82
CA ALA A 273 -30.72 -27.84 0.34
C ALA A 273 -30.07 -26.80 1.27
N ARG A 274 -28.74 -26.65 1.23
CA ARG A 274 -28.00 -25.62 2.00
C ARG A 274 -28.03 -24.25 1.32
N LEU A 275 -28.60 -24.13 0.13
CA LEU A 275 -28.76 -22.88 -0.61
C LEU A 275 -30.25 -22.74 -0.95
N PRO A 276 -31.06 -22.16 -0.04
CA PRO A 276 -32.52 -22.13 -0.17
C PRO A 276 -32.93 -21.43 -1.47
N VAL A 277 -33.33 -22.21 -2.47
CA VAL A 277 -33.41 -21.73 -3.85
C VAL A 277 -34.32 -20.52 -4.03
N GLN A 278 -35.39 -20.41 -3.24
CA GLN A 278 -36.32 -19.27 -3.28
C GLN A 278 -35.68 -17.96 -2.83
N ASN A 279 -34.83 -17.97 -1.79
CA ASN A 279 -34.07 -16.79 -1.37
C ASN A 279 -33.09 -16.36 -2.48
N TRP A 280 -32.41 -17.33 -3.11
CA TRP A 280 -31.48 -17.06 -4.21
C TRP A 280 -32.19 -16.53 -5.47
N ILE A 281 -33.34 -17.08 -5.84
CA ILE A 281 -34.16 -16.58 -6.96
C ILE A 281 -34.59 -15.14 -6.70
N ALA A 282 -35.07 -14.82 -5.49
CA ALA A 282 -35.46 -13.46 -5.12
C ALA A 282 -34.28 -12.48 -5.20
N ALA A 283 -33.10 -12.87 -4.70
CA ALA A 283 -31.88 -12.07 -4.77
C ALA A 283 -31.37 -11.87 -6.21
N ILE A 284 -31.50 -12.88 -7.07
CA ILE A 284 -31.18 -12.77 -8.50
C ILE A 284 -32.14 -11.79 -9.19
N GLY A 285 -33.43 -11.85 -8.86
CA GLY A 285 -34.43 -10.90 -9.34
C GLY A 285 -34.10 -9.45 -8.93
N ALA A 286 -33.72 -9.23 -7.67
CA ALA A 286 -33.24 -7.93 -7.20
C ALA A 286 -31.96 -7.47 -7.92
N ALA A 287 -31.04 -8.41 -8.19
CA ALA A 287 -29.81 -8.13 -8.91
C ALA A 287 -30.05 -7.67 -10.36
N GLN A 288 -31.00 -8.31 -11.02
CA GLN A 288 -31.37 -8.11 -12.42
C GLN A 288 -32.46 -7.05 -12.64
N ALA A 289 -33.00 -6.47 -11.57
CA ALA A 289 -33.97 -5.39 -11.65
C ALA A 289 -33.43 -4.23 -12.50
N SER A 290 -34.32 -3.52 -13.18
CA SER A 290 -33.94 -2.41 -14.06
C SER A 290 -33.74 -1.12 -13.25
N ILE A 291 -32.64 -0.42 -13.49
CA ILE A 291 -32.31 0.86 -12.86
C ILE A 291 -31.86 1.89 -13.90
N PRO A 292 -32.04 3.20 -13.68
CA PRO A 292 -31.50 4.22 -14.59
C PRO A 292 -29.96 4.14 -14.68
N GLY A 293 -29.46 3.84 -15.89
CA GLY A 293 -28.03 3.83 -16.23
C GLY A 293 -27.64 4.97 -17.18
N ILE A 294 -26.34 5.06 -17.47
CA ILE A 294 -25.75 6.14 -18.29
C ILE A 294 -26.27 6.10 -19.74
N ALA A 295 -26.45 4.90 -20.29
CA ALA A 295 -26.88 4.66 -21.67
C ALA A 295 -28.34 4.19 -21.78
N GLY A 296 -29.12 4.37 -20.70
CA GLY A 296 -30.48 3.84 -20.59
C GLY A 296 -30.63 2.85 -19.43
N PRO A 297 -31.80 2.21 -19.29
CA PRO A 297 -32.05 1.25 -18.23
C PRO A 297 -31.07 0.07 -18.31
N GLU A 298 -30.49 -0.30 -17.17
CA GLU A 298 -29.53 -1.39 -17.04
C GLU A 298 -29.86 -2.26 -15.82
N PRO A 299 -29.34 -3.49 -15.71
CA PRO A 299 -29.46 -4.27 -14.49
C PRO A 299 -28.81 -3.55 -13.29
N THR A 300 -29.46 -3.62 -12.12
CA THR A 300 -29.01 -2.97 -10.88
C THR A 300 -27.59 -3.37 -10.48
N TYR A 301 -27.25 -4.65 -10.63
CA TYR A 301 -25.94 -5.17 -10.26
C TYR A 301 -25.38 -6.08 -11.36
N ARG A 302 -24.17 -5.74 -11.82
CA ARG A 302 -23.38 -6.55 -12.73
C ARG A 302 -21.94 -6.68 -12.25
N SER A 303 -21.29 -7.75 -12.65
CA SER A 303 -19.90 -8.02 -12.32
C SER A 303 -19.18 -8.72 -13.46
N GLY A 304 -17.90 -8.46 -13.57
CA GLY A 304 -17.01 -9.19 -14.44
C GLY A 304 -15.55 -8.91 -14.16
N GLY A 305 -14.72 -9.93 -14.39
CA GLY A 305 -13.30 -9.92 -14.12
C GLY A 305 -12.70 -11.32 -14.13
N GLU A 306 -11.38 -11.38 -14.08
CA GLU A 306 -10.62 -12.62 -13.98
C GLU A 306 -10.44 -13.00 -12.50
N MET A 307 -10.92 -14.18 -12.11
CA MET A 307 -10.80 -14.71 -10.76
C MET A 307 -9.79 -15.86 -10.73
N GLN A 308 -8.73 -15.71 -9.95
CA GLN A 308 -7.71 -16.74 -9.80
C GLN A 308 -8.23 -17.90 -8.92
N VAL A 309 -8.08 -19.14 -9.39
CA VAL A 309 -8.46 -20.37 -8.65
C VAL A 309 -7.59 -20.58 -7.39
N GLY A 310 -6.39 -19.98 -7.37
CA GLY A 310 -5.53 -19.97 -6.19
C GLY A 310 -5.95 -18.99 -5.09
N ALA A 311 -6.92 -18.11 -5.35
CA ALA A 311 -7.42 -17.18 -4.33
C ALA A 311 -8.15 -17.95 -3.21
N GLN A 312 -8.20 -17.38 -2.01
CA GLN A 312 -9.04 -17.94 -0.96
C GLN A 312 -10.51 -17.79 -1.37
N VAL A 313 -11.31 -18.84 -1.16
CA VAL A 313 -12.74 -18.82 -1.51
C VAL A 313 -13.46 -17.67 -0.81
N ALA A 314 -13.07 -17.33 0.43
CA ALA A 314 -13.61 -16.16 1.14
C ALA A 314 -13.35 -14.85 0.38
N THR A 315 -12.13 -14.63 -0.14
CA THR A 315 -11.78 -13.45 -0.95
C THR A 315 -12.61 -13.37 -2.24
N ALA A 316 -12.85 -14.51 -2.89
CA ALA A 316 -13.69 -14.58 -4.08
C ALA A 316 -15.16 -14.26 -3.77
N VAL A 317 -15.70 -14.83 -2.67
CA VAL A 317 -17.05 -14.53 -2.18
C VAL A 317 -17.18 -13.05 -1.83
N GLU A 318 -16.20 -12.47 -1.14
CA GLU A 318 -16.18 -11.05 -0.78
C GLU A 318 -16.22 -10.16 -2.02
N ALA A 319 -15.41 -10.44 -3.05
CA ALA A 319 -15.37 -9.62 -4.26
C ALA A 319 -16.72 -9.62 -5.00
N LEU A 320 -17.42 -10.76 -5.07
CA LEU A 320 -18.73 -10.86 -5.70
C LEU A 320 -19.82 -10.17 -4.88
N LEU A 321 -19.79 -10.31 -3.55
CA LEU A 321 -20.72 -9.62 -2.68
C LEU A 321 -20.49 -8.09 -2.68
N THR A 322 -19.25 -7.63 -2.74
CA THR A 322 -18.90 -6.20 -2.89
C THR A 322 -19.45 -5.62 -4.20
N ALA A 323 -19.43 -6.38 -5.30
CA ALA A 323 -20.01 -5.96 -6.57
C ALA A 323 -21.55 -5.77 -6.52
N ALA A 324 -22.20 -6.33 -5.50
CA ALA A 324 -23.64 -6.26 -5.27
C ALA A 324 -24.05 -5.45 -4.02
N ASN A 325 -23.10 -4.86 -3.28
CA ASN A 325 -23.28 -4.42 -1.89
C ASN A 325 -24.13 -5.42 -1.06
N ALA A 326 -23.86 -6.70 -1.25
CA ALA A 326 -24.67 -7.80 -0.74
C ALA A 326 -24.13 -8.32 0.59
N ARG A 327 -24.96 -9.13 1.25
CA ARG A 327 -24.66 -9.81 2.51
C ARG A 327 -24.93 -11.30 2.35
N LEU A 328 -24.03 -12.12 2.89
CA LEU A 328 -24.20 -13.57 2.96
C LEU A 328 -24.29 -13.95 4.42
N VAL A 329 -25.37 -14.62 4.79
CA VAL A 329 -25.62 -15.14 6.14
C VAL A 329 -25.51 -16.65 6.09
N GLU A 330 -24.80 -17.22 7.07
CA GLU A 330 -24.74 -18.64 7.30
C GLU A 330 -25.44 -18.95 8.63
N ASN A 331 -26.47 -19.80 8.58
CA ASN A 331 -27.21 -20.23 9.76
C ASN A 331 -27.41 -21.75 9.69
N GLY A 332 -26.80 -22.49 10.62
CA GLY A 332 -26.97 -23.95 10.72
C GLY A 332 -26.51 -24.73 9.49
N GLY A 333 -25.53 -24.23 8.74
CA GLY A 333 -25.02 -24.80 7.49
C GLY A 333 -25.78 -24.37 6.24
N VAL A 334 -26.77 -23.48 6.38
CA VAL A 334 -27.59 -22.93 5.29
C VAL A 334 -27.12 -21.52 4.97
N TYR A 335 -26.94 -21.22 3.69
CA TYR A 335 -26.45 -19.94 3.19
C TYR A 335 -27.58 -19.17 2.50
N THR A 336 -27.93 -18.03 3.07
CA THR A 336 -28.91 -17.07 2.52
C THR A 336 -28.21 -15.78 2.11
N VAL A 337 -28.65 -15.20 1.00
CA VAL A 337 -28.07 -13.97 0.46
C VAL A 337 -29.12 -12.86 0.47
N PHE A 338 -28.65 -11.65 0.82
CA PHE A 338 -29.46 -10.43 0.85
C PHE A 338 -28.80 -9.38 -0.05
N VAL A 339 -29.57 -8.80 -0.95
CA VAL A 339 -29.09 -7.88 -2.01
C VAL A 339 -30.08 -6.73 -2.11
N GLY A 340 -29.56 -5.51 -2.20
CA GLY A 340 -30.38 -4.31 -2.34
C GLY A 340 -30.95 -3.79 -1.01
N PRO A 341 -32.05 -3.02 -1.07
CA PRO A 341 -32.61 -2.33 0.09
C PRO A 341 -33.06 -3.32 1.18
N PRO A 342 -33.10 -2.88 2.46
CA PRO A 342 -33.69 -3.68 3.53
C PRO A 342 -35.12 -4.10 3.15
N GLY A 343 -35.42 -5.38 3.39
CA GLY A 343 -36.76 -5.94 3.15
C GLY A 343 -37.79 -5.42 4.15
N GLU A 344 -39.05 -5.76 3.90
CA GLU A 344 -40.15 -5.48 4.82
C GLU A 344 -39.88 -6.12 6.20
N PRO A 345 -40.32 -5.47 7.30
CA PRO A 345 -40.07 -5.99 8.63
C PRO A 345 -40.78 -7.34 8.83
N VAL A 346 -40.02 -8.36 9.22
CA VAL A 346 -40.56 -9.70 9.53
C VAL A 346 -41.36 -9.69 10.84
N MET A 347 -41.08 -8.72 11.71
CA MET A 347 -41.77 -8.52 12.97
C MET A 347 -41.67 -7.07 13.43
N ALA A 348 -42.71 -6.60 14.14
CA ALA A 348 -42.68 -5.34 14.86
C ALA A 348 -42.63 -5.59 16.37
N PHE A 349 -41.91 -4.76 17.11
CA PHE A 349 -41.83 -4.82 18.57
C PHE A 349 -41.79 -3.43 19.21
N THR A 350 -41.99 -3.40 20.52
CA THR A 350 -42.04 -2.20 21.37
C THR A 350 -41.09 -2.31 22.55
N ASP A 351 -40.93 -1.22 23.31
CA ASP A 351 -40.14 -1.23 24.55
C ASP A 351 -40.63 -2.28 25.58
N GLY A 352 -41.89 -2.75 25.47
CA GLY A 352 -42.45 -3.77 26.36
C GLY A 352 -41.96 -5.19 26.08
N ASP A 353 -41.44 -5.45 24.88
CA ASP A 353 -40.94 -6.78 24.46
C ASP A 353 -39.47 -7.00 24.87
N VAL A 354 -38.78 -5.94 25.29
CA VAL A 354 -37.38 -6.00 25.74
C VAL A 354 -37.33 -6.43 27.20
N LEU A 355 -36.54 -7.47 27.52
CA LEU A 355 -36.44 -8.00 28.88
C LEU A 355 -35.74 -7.02 29.82
N SER A 356 -36.50 -6.40 30.72
CA SER A 356 -35.99 -5.42 31.68
C SER A 356 -35.02 -5.97 32.73
N SER A 357 -35.00 -7.30 32.95
CA SER A 357 -34.12 -7.97 33.92
C SER A 357 -32.72 -8.27 33.38
N GLU A 358 -32.46 -7.96 32.12
CA GLU A 358 -31.23 -8.28 31.40
C GLU A 358 -30.50 -7.01 30.96
N GLU A 359 -29.21 -7.13 30.66
CA GLU A 359 -28.41 -6.01 30.18
C GLU A 359 -28.78 -5.65 28.72
N GLN A 360 -28.76 -4.35 28.41
CA GLN A 360 -28.93 -3.83 27.06
C GLN A 360 -27.83 -2.83 26.74
N SER A 361 -27.37 -2.82 25.50
CA SER A 361 -26.35 -1.87 25.01
C SER A 361 -26.95 -0.99 23.91
N PHE A 362 -26.55 0.28 23.88
CA PHE A 362 -26.96 1.22 22.83
C PHE A 362 -25.78 2.11 22.42
N THR A 363 -25.46 2.09 21.13
CA THR A 363 -24.52 3.01 20.50
C THR A 363 -25.31 3.99 19.63
N PRO A 364 -25.51 5.25 20.07
CA PRO A 364 -26.32 6.23 19.34
C PRO A 364 -25.59 6.95 18.19
N PHE A 365 -24.27 7.09 18.28
CA PHE A 365 -23.45 7.84 17.33
C PHE A 365 -22.05 7.24 17.22
N PHE A 366 -21.39 7.48 16.09
CA PHE A 366 -19.98 7.13 15.89
C PHE A 366 -19.06 8.09 16.65
N ALA A 367 -17.93 7.58 17.14
CA ALA A 367 -16.83 8.42 17.56
C ALA A 367 -16.20 9.10 16.34
N LEU A 368 -15.52 10.23 16.52
CA LEU A 368 -14.87 10.96 15.40
C LEU A 368 -13.86 10.09 14.62
N ALA A 369 -13.24 9.10 15.28
CA ALA A 369 -12.34 8.15 14.63
C ALA A 369 -13.06 7.20 13.68
N ASP A 370 -14.36 6.97 13.88
CA ASP A 370 -15.21 6.04 13.13
C ASP A 370 -16.16 6.75 12.16
N THR A 371 -16.15 8.09 12.12
CA THR A 371 -16.96 8.89 11.20
C THR A 371 -16.29 9.06 9.84
N ILE A 372 -17.10 9.06 8.78
CA ILE A 372 -16.69 9.39 7.41
C ILE A 372 -17.50 10.57 6.88
N ASN A 373 -16.90 11.36 6.01
CA ASN A 373 -17.59 12.44 5.28
C ASN A 373 -17.15 12.57 3.82
N GLY A 374 -16.29 11.65 3.35
CA GLY A 374 -16.07 11.44 1.93
C GLY A 374 -15.62 10.01 1.62
N LEU A 375 -15.85 9.60 0.37
CA LEU A 375 -15.58 8.27 -0.14
C LEU A 375 -15.01 8.38 -1.55
N ASP A 376 -13.88 7.74 -1.81
CA ASP A 376 -13.40 7.45 -3.15
C ASP A 376 -13.38 5.94 -3.42
N ALA A 377 -13.26 5.56 -4.70
CA ALA A 377 -13.19 4.16 -5.07
C ALA A 377 -12.36 3.92 -6.32
N THR A 378 -11.78 2.72 -6.42
CA THR A 378 -11.06 2.23 -7.60
C THR A 378 -11.80 1.10 -8.30
N TYR A 379 -11.70 1.02 -9.63
CA TYR A 379 -12.32 -0.02 -10.44
C TYR A 379 -11.53 -0.26 -11.74
N PRO A 380 -11.63 -1.44 -12.39
CA PRO A 380 -11.03 -1.67 -13.69
C PRO A 380 -11.79 -0.90 -14.78
N ASN A 381 -11.12 0.00 -15.52
CA ASN A 381 -11.78 0.84 -16.52
C ASN A 381 -11.55 0.36 -17.95
N PRO A 382 -12.57 -0.14 -18.66
CA PRO A 382 -12.46 -0.50 -20.07
C PRO A 382 -11.99 0.66 -20.97
N GLY A 383 -12.44 1.90 -20.69
CA GLY A 383 -12.07 3.08 -21.49
C GLY A 383 -10.61 3.50 -21.39
N GLU A 384 -9.84 2.93 -20.46
CA GLU A 384 -8.40 3.15 -20.29
C GLU A 384 -7.62 1.83 -20.29
N GLY A 385 -8.04 0.87 -21.13
CA GLY A 385 -7.27 -0.35 -21.40
C GLY A 385 -7.28 -1.31 -20.21
N TRP A 386 -8.37 -1.23 -19.43
CA TRP A 386 -8.63 -2.00 -18.22
C TRP A 386 -7.68 -1.74 -17.05
N ASN A 387 -7.02 -0.58 -17.05
CA ASN A 387 -6.24 -0.12 -15.90
C ASN A 387 -7.17 0.28 -14.73
N ALA A 388 -6.65 0.21 -13.50
CA ALA A 388 -7.38 0.65 -12.32
C ALA A 388 -7.55 2.17 -12.34
N LYS A 389 -8.80 2.63 -12.27
CA LYS A 389 -9.17 4.05 -12.30
C LYS A 389 -9.93 4.45 -11.05
N LYS A 390 -9.75 5.70 -10.62
CA LYS A 390 -10.56 6.29 -9.55
C LYS A 390 -11.89 6.81 -10.06
N ALA A 391 -12.97 6.47 -9.37
CA ALA A 391 -14.28 7.09 -9.58
C ALA A 391 -14.32 8.52 -8.99
N PRO A 392 -15.20 9.41 -9.49
CA PRO A 392 -15.44 10.71 -8.89
C PRO A 392 -15.78 10.57 -7.39
N PRO A 393 -15.07 11.26 -6.49
CA PRO A 393 -15.28 11.09 -5.06
C PRO A 393 -16.60 11.69 -4.60
N ILE A 394 -17.22 11.05 -3.60
CA ILE A 394 -18.29 11.63 -2.81
C ILE A 394 -17.64 12.50 -1.74
N LEU A 395 -18.04 13.76 -1.69
CA LEU A 395 -17.62 14.73 -0.68
C LEU A 395 -18.88 15.39 -0.13
N ARG A 396 -19.03 15.42 1.20
CA ARG A 396 -20.20 16.02 1.88
C ARG A 396 -19.76 17.18 2.76
N PRO A 397 -19.73 18.42 2.23
CA PRO A 397 -19.35 19.60 3.00
C PRO A 397 -20.20 19.84 4.25
N ASP A 398 -21.48 19.43 4.21
CA ASP A 398 -22.39 19.46 5.35
C ASP A 398 -21.91 18.55 6.50
N LEU A 399 -21.38 17.37 6.18
CA LEU A 399 -20.81 16.45 7.16
C LEU A 399 -19.40 16.89 7.57
N GLU A 400 -18.58 17.42 6.66
CA GLU A 400 -17.28 18.03 7.01
C GLU A 400 -17.48 19.14 8.06
N ALA A 401 -18.48 20.01 7.87
CA ALA A 401 -18.82 21.07 8.83
C ALA A 401 -19.24 20.51 10.18
N ARG A 402 -20.09 19.46 10.20
CA ARG A 402 -20.49 18.75 11.43
C ARG A 402 -19.28 18.16 12.17
N ASP A 403 -18.29 17.65 11.43
CA ASP A 403 -17.13 16.94 11.98
C ASP A 403 -15.93 17.89 12.27
N GLY A 404 -16.19 19.20 12.32
CA GLY A 404 -15.23 20.24 12.67
C GLY A 404 -14.36 20.71 11.50
N ASN A 405 -14.93 20.77 10.29
CA ASN A 405 -14.27 21.09 9.02
C ASN A 405 -13.10 20.16 8.70
N ARG A 406 -13.22 18.89 9.08
CA ARG A 406 -12.22 17.85 8.80
C ARG A 406 -12.69 17.00 7.63
N ARG A 407 -11.78 16.72 6.70
CA ARG A 407 -12.01 15.76 5.63
C ARG A 407 -11.58 14.37 6.06
N LEU A 408 -12.54 13.48 6.21
CA LEU A 408 -12.41 12.09 6.64
C LEU A 408 -12.73 11.19 5.43
N MET A 409 -11.74 11.05 4.55
CA MET A 409 -11.84 10.23 3.34
C MET A 409 -11.54 8.76 3.66
N THR A 410 -12.31 7.89 3.02
CA THR A 410 -12.05 6.45 2.95
C THR A 410 -12.10 5.99 1.50
N SER A 411 -11.45 4.86 1.19
CA SER A 411 -11.35 4.31 -0.16
C SER A 411 -11.83 2.86 -0.19
N VAL A 412 -12.57 2.48 -1.23
CA VAL A 412 -13.03 1.11 -1.48
C VAL A 412 -12.59 0.63 -2.88
N SER A 413 -12.25 -0.64 -3.04
CA SER A 413 -11.95 -1.22 -4.36
C SER A 413 -13.10 -2.07 -4.89
N PHE A 414 -13.53 -1.80 -6.11
CA PHE A 414 -14.57 -2.53 -6.85
C PHE A 414 -13.96 -3.31 -8.02
N ASP A 415 -13.13 -4.29 -7.68
CA ASP A 415 -12.29 -5.03 -8.62
C ASP A 415 -13.05 -5.80 -9.71
N MET A 416 -14.28 -6.23 -9.41
CA MET A 416 -15.14 -6.99 -10.31
C MET A 416 -16.23 -6.13 -10.97
N VAL A 417 -16.12 -4.79 -10.90
CA VAL A 417 -17.15 -3.86 -11.40
C VAL A 417 -16.56 -2.94 -12.48
N PRO A 418 -16.50 -3.37 -13.75
CA PRO A 418 -15.97 -2.56 -14.84
C PRO A 418 -16.96 -1.48 -15.36
N TYR A 419 -17.97 -1.13 -14.55
CA TYR A 419 -19.09 -0.27 -14.93
C TYR A 419 -19.08 1.02 -14.11
N PRO A 420 -18.63 2.17 -14.66
CA PRO A 420 -18.43 3.40 -13.89
C PRO A 420 -19.71 3.94 -13.25
N GLY A 421 -20.86 3.77 -13.90
CA GLY A 421 -22.16 4.16 -13.35
C GLY A 421 -22.56 3.32 -12.12
N GLN A 422 -22.33 2.01 -12.18
CA GLN A 422 -22.59 1.13 -11.05
C GLN A 422 -21.62 1.38 -9.89
N VAL A 423 -20.34 1.69 -10.16
CA VAL A 423 -19.36 2.03 -9.12
C VAL A 423 -19.84 3.24 -8.31
N GLN A 424 -20.24 4.33 -8.96
CA GLN A 424 -20.75 5.52 -8.27
C GLN A 424 -22.04 5.25 -7.50
N ARG A 425 -22.90 4.38 -8.04
CA ARG A 425 -24.12 3.92 -7.37
C ARG A 425 -23.83 3.14 -6.10
N LEU A 426 -22.93 2.14 -6.17
CA LEU A 426 -22.47 1.38 -5.01
C LEU A 426 -21.79 2.29 -3.97
N MET A 427 -21.02 3.29 -4.41
CA MET A 427 -20.41 4.28 -3.52
C MET A 427 -21.48 5.07 -2.76
N ASN A 428 -22.52 5.57 -3.44
CA ASN A 428 -23.59 6.34 -2.78
C ASN A 428 -24.32 5.50 -1.74
N TRP A 429 -24.71 4.27 -2.09
CA TRP A 429 -25.44 3.38 -1.20
C TRP A 429 -24.60 2.93 0.00
N ALA A 430 -23.35 2.53 -0.24
CA ALA A 430 -22.44 2.14 0.83
C ALA A 430 -22.12 3.32 1.76
N PHE A 431 -21.96 4.52 1.20
CA PHE A 431 -21.74 5.73 1.99
C PHE A 431 -22.97 6.06 2.86
N ALA A 432 -24.19 6.01 2.30
CA ALA A 432 -25.42 6.26 3.05
C ALA A 432 -25.62 5.26 4.19
N GLU A 433 -25.44 3.95 3.91
CA GLU A 433 -25.54 2.91 4.93
C GLU A 433 -24.46 3.08 6.02
N ALA A 434 -23.22 3.45 5.65
CA ALA A 434 -22.14 3.69 6.60
C ALA A 434 -22.39 4.87 7.55
N LEU A 435 -23.32 5.77 7.25
CA LEU A 435 -23.72 6.87 8.14
C LEU A 435 -24.74 6.43 9.22
N ARG A 436 -25.30 5.22 9.13
CA ARG A 436 -26.29 4.70 10.09
C ARG A 436 -25.59 4.24 11.38
N ALA A 437 -25.53 5.14 12.35
CA ALA A 437 -24.76 4.94 13.58
C ALA A 437 -25.49 4.20 14.72
N ARG A 438 -26.83 4.12 14.68
CA ARG A 438 -27.61 3.57 15.79
C ARG A 438 -27.51 2.05 15.81
N ARG A 439 -26.92 1.50 16.88
CA ARG A 439 -26.81 0.05 17.12
C ARG A 439 -27.29 -0.32 18.51
N HIS A 440 -28.07 -1.38 18.62
CA HIS A 440 -28.60 -1.90 19.88
C HIS A 440 -28.23 -3.36 20.06
N THR A 441 -27.87 -3.75 21.28
CA THR A 441 -27.83 -5.15 21.71
C THR A 441 -28.91 -5.33 22.75
N LEU A 442 -29.93 -6.13 22.44
CA LEU A 442 -31.11 -6.33 23.28
C LEU A 442 -31.27 -7.80 23.63
N VAL A 443 -31.71 -8.10 24.85
CA VAL A 443 -32.17 -9.44 25.21
C VAL A 443 -33.70 -9.49 25.13
N MET A 444 -34.18 -10.41 24.32
CA MET A 444 -35.58 -10.57 23.96
C MET A 444 -36.12 -11.92 24.46
N GLY A 445 -37.43 -12.01 24.61
CA GLY A 445 -38.11 -13.24 25.03
C GLY A 445 -38.03 -14.37 23.98
N PRO A 446 -38.38 -15.61 24.36
CA PRO A 446 -38.31 -16.79 23.49
C PRO A 446 -39.10 -16.69 22.17
N GLU A 447 -40.10 -15.82 22.08
CA GLU A 447 -40.86 -15.54 20.86
C GLU A 447 -40.01 -14.96 19.72
N PHE A 448 -38.86 -14.36 20.04
CA PHE A 448 -37.90 -13.85 19.06
C PHE A 448 -36.98 -14.94 18.51
N ARG A 449 -37.13 -16.21 18.93
CA ARG A 449 -36.36 -17.34 18.38
C ARG A 449 -36.57 -17.58 16.89
N ARG A 450 -37.67 -17.06 16.33
CA ARG A 450 -37.96 -17.14 14.88
C ARG A 450 -37.23 -16.10 14.04
N VAL A 451 -36.57 -15.13 14.68
CA VAL A 451 -35.81 -14.08 14.01
C VAL A 451 -34.43 -14.61 13.68
N GLU A 452 -34.02 -14.44 12.44
CA GLU A 452 -32.71 -14.87 11.96
C GLU A 452 -31.82 -13.67 11.60
N PRO A 453 -30.49 -13.80 11.65
CA PRO A 453 -29.61 -12.78 11.12
C PRO A 453 -29.92 -12.47 9.66
N GLY A 454 -29.95 -11.19 9.31
CA GLY A 454 -30.38 -10.67 8.01
C GLY A 454 -31.83 -10.17 7.97
N ASP A 455 -32.67 -10.59 8.93
CA ASP A 455 -34.05 -10.10 9.03
C ASP A 455 -34.10 -8.61 9.38
N VAL A 456 -35.20 -7.96 8.99
CA VAL A 456 -35.50 -6.58 9.35
C VAL A 456 -36.64 -6.57 10.37
N LEU A 457 -36.50 -5.78 11.43
CA LEU A 457 -37.50 -5.59 12.47
C LEU A 457 -37.94 -4.12 12.52
N ALA A 458 -39.22 -3.89 12.79
CA ALA A 458 -39.75 -2.55 13.05
C ALA A 458 -39.88 -2.30 14.55
N TRP A 459 -39.20 -1.27 15.06
CA TRP A 459 -39.24 -0.92 16.48
C TRP A 459 -39.95 0.41 16.71
N THR A 460 -40.99 0.38 17.55
CA THR A 460 -41.59 1.59 18.12
C THR A 460 -41.16 1.74 19.57
N SER A 461 -40.38 2.78 19.85
CA SER A 461 -39.76 3.01 21.15
C SER A 461 -40.10 4.42 21.62
N SER A 462 -40.86 4.54 22.70
CA SER A 462 -41.08 5.84 23.32
C SER A 462 -39.81 6.31 24.02
N ARG A 463 -39.01 5.38 24.57
CA ARG A 463 -37.71 5.67 25.19
C ARG A 463 -36.72 6.31 24.21
N ASN A 464 -36.63 5.77 22.99
CA ASN A 464 -35.65 6.22 22.00
C ASN A 464 -36.23 7.17 20.93
N GLY A 465 -37.53 7.47 21.00
CA GLY A 465 -38.23 8.32 20.02
C GLY A 465 -38.41 7.66 18.65
N TYR A 466 -38.50 6.33 18.59
CA TYR A 466 -38.67 5.59 17.35
C TYR A 466 -40.15 5.35 17.06
N ILE A 467 -40.55 5.56 15.80
CA ILE A 467 -41.90 5.27 15.31
C ILE A 467 -41.73 4.32 14.13
N GLY A 468 -42.02 3.03 14.34
CA GLY A 468 -41.86 2.01 13.30
C GLY A 468 -40.48 2.00 12.64
N LYS A 469 -39.42 2.35 13.38
CA LYS A 469 -38.08 2.50 12.84
C LYS A 469 -37.49 1.14 12.50
N LEU A 470 -36.85 1.01 11.34
CA LEU A 470 -36.32 -0.26 10.87
C LEU A 470 -34.91 -0.53 11.41
N PHE A 471 -34.70 -1.77 11.83
CA PHE A 471 -33.42 -2.30 12.28
C PHE A 471 -33.18 -3.66 11.65
N ARG A 472 -32.00 -3.86 11.07
CA ARG A 472 -31.55 -5.18 10.60
C ARG A 472 -30.94 -5.95 11.76
N VAL A 473 -31.22 -7.23 11.82
CA VAL A 473 -30.61 -8.18 12.76
C VAL A 473 -29.25 -8.59 12.22
N ASP A 474 -28.19 -8.14 12.86
CA ASP A 474 -26.82 -8.46 12.48
C ASP A 474 -26.34 -9.77 13.12
N GLY A 475 -26.86 -10.08 14.31
CA GLY A 475 -26.56 -11.31 15.02
C GLY A 475 -27.69 -11.72 15.96
N ALA A 476 -27.81 -13.03 16.16
CA ALA A 476 -28.76 -13.62 17.10
C ALA A 476 -28.06 -14.75 17.89
N VAL A 477 -28.09 -14.67 19.22
CA VAL A 477 -27.50 -15.68 20.11
C VAL A 477 -28.57 -16.22 21.06
N TYR A 478 -28.72 -17.53 21.08
CA TYR A 478 -29.67 -18.22 21.96
C TYR A 478 -29.05 -18.47 23.33
N LYS A 479 -29.70 -17.97 24.39
CA LYS A 479 -29.33 -18.27 25.78
C LYS A 479 -29.87 -19.64 26.18
N SER A 480 -29.29 -20.21 27.24
CA SER A 480 -29.70 -21.54 27.77
C SER A 480 -31.12 -21.57 28.31
N ASN A 481 -31.67 -20.41 28.69
CA ASN A 481 -33.04 -20.24 29.15
C ASN A 481 -34.05 -19.95 28.01
N LEU A 482 -33.61 -20.08 26.74
CA LEU A 482 -34.38 -19.83 25.51
C LEU A 482 -34.57 -18.35 25.14
N ASP A 483 -34.07 -17.41 25.92
CA ASP A 483 -34.03 -15.99 25.53
C ASP A 483 -33.06 -15.78 24.36
N VAL A 484 -33.24 -14.68 23.64
CA VAL A 484 -32.47 -14.35 22.43
C VAL A 484 -31.78 -13.01 22.60
N ILE A 485 -30.46 -13.00 22.46
CA ILE A 485 -29.70 -11.76 22.33
C ILE A 485 -29.70 -11.36 20.86
N LEU A 486 -30.21 -10.17 20.55
CA LEU A 486 -30.24 -9.61 19.20
C LEU A 486 -29.32 -8.40 19.10
N ASP A 487 -28.47 -8.42 18.08
CA ASP A 487 -27.72 -7.24 17.63
C ASP A 487 -28.45 -6.60 16.46
N LEU A 488 -28.75 -5.32 16.61
CA LEU A 488 -29.60 -4.55 15.71
C LEU A 488 -28.87 -3.32 15.19
N THR A 489 -28.81 -3.16 13.88
CA THR A 489 -28.27 -1.96 13.23
C THR A 489 -29.38 -1.24 12.47
N GLU A 490 -29.46 0.09 12.63
CA GLU A 490 -30.41 0.91 11.87
C GLU A 490 -30.23 0.75 10.36
N VAL A 491 -31.35 0.63 9.66
CA VAL A 491 -31.39 0.59 8.18
C VAL A 491 -32.51 1.47 7.65
N ASP A 492 -32.37 1.92 6.41
CA ASP A 492 -33.34 2.77 5.74
C ASP A 492 -33.43 2.40 4.24
N PRO A 493 -34.61 2.05 3.72
CA PRO A 493 -34.77 1.76 2.29
C PRO A 493 -34.31 2.88 1.36
N SER A 494 -34.44 4.14 1.80
CA SER A 494 -34.03 5.31 0.99
C SER A 494 -32.52 5.44 0.81
N ASP A 495 -31.71 4.71 1.58
CA ASP A 495 -30.25 4.66 1.37
C ASP A 495 -29.88 4.08 0.00
N TYR A 496 -30.81 3.37 -0.66
CA TYR A 496 -30.66 2.77 -1.99
C TYR A 496 -31.28 3.60 -3.12
N ASP A 497 -31.71 4.83 -2.85
CA ASP A 497 -32.22 5.73 -3.88
C ASP A 497 -31.12 6.09 -4.89
N TRP A 498 -31.47 6.11 -6.18
CA TRP A 498 -30.56 6.46 -7.28
C TRP A 498 -31.31 6.99 -8.49
N GLY A 499 -30.93 8.17 -8.97
CA GLY A 499 -31.45 8.81 -10.17
C GLY A 499 -30.37 9.09 -11.21
N ALA A 500 -30.81 9.38 -12.45
CA ALA A 500 -29.88 9.71 -13.54
C ALA A 500 -29.03 10.97 -13.28
N GLY A 501 -29.51 11.89 -12.43
CA GLY A 501 -28.79 13.09 -12.04
C GLY A 501 -27.68 12.89 -11.00
N ASP A 502 -27.63 11.72 -10.33
CA ASP A 502 -26.60 11.42 -9.33
C ASP A 502 -25.27 11.01 -9.98
N TYR A 503 -25.32 10.57 -11.24
CA TYR A 503 -24.15 10.17 -12.00
C TYR A 503 -23.28 11.37 -12.38
N ARG A 504 -21.98 11.28 -12.09
CA ARG A 504 -20.96 12.23 -12.53
C ARG A 504 -20.16 11.61 -13.68
N PRO A 505 -20.11 12.24 -14.87
CA PRO A 505 -19.34 11.72 -16.00
C PRO A 505 -17.87 11.46 -15.66
N VAL A 506 -17.39 10.28 -16.04
CA VAL A 506 -15.97 9.93 -15.98
C VAL A 506 -15.30 10.35 -17.29
N ILE A 507 -14.14 11.01 -17.20
CA ILE A 507 -13.34 11.41 -18.37
C ILE A 507 -12.21 10.40 -18.54
N ASP A 508 -12.18 9.68 -19.66
CA ASP A 508 -11.12 8.74 -20.00
C ASP A 508 -9.94 9.41 -20.70
N GLY A 509 -8.73 9.01 -20.33
CA GLY A 509 -7.51 9.35 -21.04
C GLY A 509 -7.48 8.69 -22.42
N PRO A 510 -6.81 9.31 -23.41
CA PRO A 510 -6.71 8.73 -24.74
C PRO A 510 -5.90 7.42 -24.71
N LEU A 511 -6.49 6.36 -25.25
CA LEU A 511 -5.83 5.06 -25.47
C LEU A 511 -4.91 5.03 -26.70
N VAL A 512 -5.08 5.99 -27.60
CA VAL A 512 -4.35 6.02 -28.86
C VAL A 512 -2.98 6.65 -28.64
N VAL A 513 -1.93 5.85 -28.80
CA VAL A 513 -0.59 6.38 -29.07
C VAL A 513 -0.61 6.92 -30.50
N VAL A 514 -0.74 8.23 -30.65
CA VAL A 514 -0.61 8.89 -31.96
C VAL A 514 0.84 8.75 -32.39
N GLY A 515 1.10 7.82 -33.30
CA GLY A 515 2.39 7.75 -33.99
C GLY A 515 2.65 9.05 -34.77
N PRO A 516 3.92 9.40 -35.04
CA PRO A 516 4.22 10.59 -35.83
C PRO A 516 3.49 10.53 -37.17
N LEU A 517 2.82 11.63 -37.56
CA LEU A 517 2.16 11.75 -38.86
C LEU A 517 3.20 11.54 -39.99
N PRO A 518 2.80 10.94 -41.13
CA PRO A 518 3.69 10.83 -42.27
C PRO A 518 4.21 12.20 -42.68
N MET A 519 5.49 12.29 -43.00
CA MET A 519 6.08 13.56 -43.40
C MET A 519 5.67 13.89 -44.83
N LEU A 520 4.92 14.98 -45.00
CA LEU A 520 4.45 15.46 -46.30
C LEU A 520 5.63 15.85 -47.20
N MET A 521 5.58 15.45 -48.47
CA MET A 521 6.51 15.93 -49.49
C MET A 521 6.22 17.41 -49.80
N THR A 522 6.96 18.30 -49.14
CA THR A 522 6.83 19.76 -49.23
C THR A 522 7.93 20.35 -50.11
N GLY A 523 7.61 21.45 -50.79
CA GLY A 523 8.53 22.12 -51.73
C GLY A 523 8.87 21.29 -52.97
N TRP A 524 8.00 20.33 -53.33
CA TRP A 524 8.17 19.48 -54.50
C TRP A 524 7.89 20.24 -55.78
N GLU A 525 8.92 20.38 -56.62
CA GLU A 525 8.84 21.03 -57.92
C GLU A 525 9.61 20.20 -58.95
N VAL A 526 9.16 20.23 -60.19
CA VAL A 526 9.73 19.44 -61.30
C VAL A 526 9.94 20.36 -62.49
N PHE A 527 11.16 20.35 -63.05
CA PHE A 527 11.56 21.18 -64.17
C PHE A 527 12.24 20.37 -65.27
N PRO A 528 12.13 20.78 -66.54
CA PRO A 528 12.95 20.22 -67.59
C PRO A 528 14.43 20.54 -67.35
N ALA A 529 15.31 19.56 -67.56
CA ALA A 529 16.75 19.73 -67.42
C ALA A 529 17.51 19.10 -68.58
N VAL A 530 18.81 19.37 -68.64
CA VAL A 530 19.71 18.83 -69.65
C VAL A 530 21.01 18.40 -68.99
N LEU A 531 21.51 17.22 -69.37
CA LEU A 531 22.86 16.79 -69.01
C LEU A 531 23.83 17.28 -70.09
N TYR A 532 24.84 18.04 -69.66
CA TYR A 532 25.87 18.60 -70.53
C TYR A 532 27.15 17.75 -70.50
N ASP A 533 27.95 17.81 -71.56
CA ASP A 533 29.32 17.28 -71.54
C ASP A 533 30.31 18.24 -70.87
N ASP A 534 31.59 17.85 -70.87
CA ASP A 534 32.73 18.63 -70.34
C ASP A 534 32.98 19.96 -71.08
N GLN A 535 32.38 20.14 -72.27
CA GLN A 535 32.43 21.36 -73.07
C GLN A 535 31.14 22.19 -72.96
N GLY A 536 30.21 21.83 -72.07
CA GLY A 536 28.96 22.55 -71.87
C GLY A 536 27.93 22.35 -72.99
N ARG A 537 28.07 21.31 -73.82
CA ARG A 537 27.12 20.99 -74.89
C ARG A 537 26.03 20.05 -74.38
N PRO A 538 24.76 20.29 -74.76
CA PRO A 538 23.65 19.45 -74.30
C PRO A 538 23.74 18.05 -74.92
N ARG A 539 23.80 17.00 -74.09
CA ARG A 539 23.93 15.61 -74.56
C ARG A 539 22.69 14.76 -74.38
N ARG A 540 21.94 14.97 -73.29
CA ARG A 540 20.74 14.16 -72.99
C ARG A 540 19.66 15.02 -72.34
N PRO A 541 18.38 14.81 -72.69
CA PRO A 541 17.28 15.36 -71.92
C PRO A 541 17.28 14.76 -70.51
N ALA A 542 16.95 15.59 -69.52
CA ALA A 542 16.86 15.21 -68.11
C ALA A 542 15.70 15.93 -67.43
N ILE A 543 15.49 15.62 -66.15
CA ILE A 543 14.48 16.25 -65.31
C ILE A 543 15.19 16.74 -64.04
N GLU A 544 15.00 18.00 -63.65
CA GLU A 544 15.42 18.51 -62.36
C GLU A 544 14.24 18.42 -61.39
N VAL A 545 14.49 17.87 -60.20
CA VAL A 545 13.54 17.90 -59.10
C VAL A 545 14.08 18.78 -57.97
N ARG A 546 13.18 19.51 -57.32
CA ARG A 546 13.49 20.32 -56.13
C ARG A 546 12.60 19.91 -54.99
N TYR A 547 13.10 20.07 -53.77
CA TYR A 547 12.42 19.65 -52.55
C TYR A 547 12.75 20.61 -51.40
N ALA A 548 11.88 20.64 -50.38
CA ALA A 548 12.07 21.53 -49.24
C ALA A 548 13.42 21.31 -48.55
N ARG A 549 14.02 22.42 -48.11
CA ARG A 549 15.32 22.46 -47.41
C ARG A 549 15.16 22.33 -45.89
N ASN A 550 16.24 21.90 -45.24
CA ASN A 550 16.40 21.91 -43.78
C ASN A 550 15.30 21.16 -43.00
N LEU A 551 14.67 20.14 -43.61
CA LEU A 551 13.81 19.25 -42.86
C LEU A 551 14.68 18.36 -41.98
N PRO A 552 14.40 18.30 -40.66
CA PRO A 552 15.08 17.34 -39.79
C PRO A 552 14.67 15.93 -40.22
N ASP A 553 15.56 14.96 -39.97
CA ASP A 553 15.24 13.53 -40.11
C ASP A 553 15.03 13.02 -41.54
N VAL A 554 15.60 13.67 -42.57
CA VAL A 554 15.55 13.23 -43.97
C VAL A 554 16.92 12.73 -44.43
N ARG A 555 16.98 11.47 -44.88
CA ARG A 555 18.16 10.82 -45.46
C ARG A 555 18.33 11.13 -46.95
N ALA A 556 17.24 10.96 -47.71
CA ALA A 556 17.23 11.03 -49.16
C ALA A 556 15.83 11.38 -49.67
N VAL A 557 15.71 11.65 -50.97
CA VAL A 557 14.43 11.81 -51.66
C VAL A 557 14.31 10.72 -52.71
N ARG A 558 13.36 9.79 -52.56
CA ARG A 558 13.07 8.82 -53.61
C ARG A 558 12.13 9.44 -54.63
N VAL A 559 12.45 9.26 -55.92
CA VAL A 559 11.77 9.89 -57.04
C VAL A 559 11.35 8.84 -58.04
N GLN A 560 10.09 8.91 -58.47
CA GLN A 560 9.55 8.07 -59.53
C GLN A 560 9.07 8.93 -60.70
N VAL A 561 9.46 8.54 -61.91
CA VAL A 561 9.03 9.16 -63.18
C VAL A 561 8.20 8.16 -63.96
N PHE A 562 7.06 8.62 -64.46
CA PHE A 562 6.12 7.87 -65.29
C PHE A 562 6.04 8.55 -66.65
N LEU A 563 5.87 7.79 -67.73
CA LEU A 563 5.37 8.38 -68.98
C LEU A 563 4.00 9.00 -68.69
N ALA A 564 3.67 10.17 -69.26
CA ALA A 564 2.40 10.83 -68.99
C ALA A 564 1.20 9.88 -69.22
N GLY A 565 0.39 9.66 -68.19
CA GLY A 565 -0.74 8.71 -68.21
C GLY A 565 -0.38 7.22 -68.05
N GLY A 566 0.89 6.90 -67.76
CA GLY A 566 1.37 5.54 -67.51
C GLY A 566 1.14 5.07 -66.06
N VAL A 567 1.13 3.75 -65.84
CA VAL A 567 0.87 3.12 -64.52
C VAL A 567 2.13 2.57 -63.86
N LEU A 568 3.20 2.35 -64.63
CA LEU A 568 4.49 1.84 -64.14
C LEU A 568 5.58 2.92 -64.26
N PRO A 569 6.46 3.08 -63.25
CA PRO A 569 7.55 4.04 -63.33
C PRO A 569 8.60 3.57 -64.34
N ILE A 570 9.03 4.48 -65.21
CA ILE A 570 10.16 4.26 -66.13
C ILE A 570 11.51 4.61 -65.49
N PHE A 571 11.47 5.30 -64.36
CA PHE A 571 12.62 5.61 -63.51
C PHE A 571 12.17 5.58 -62.04
N ASP A 572 12.95 4.93 -61.19
CA ASP A 572 12.79 4.92 -59.73
C ASP A 572 14.19 4.97 -59.11
N GLY A 573 14.47 6.02 -58.33
CA GLY A 573 15.80 6.24 -57.77
C GLY A 573 15.83 7.22 -56.61
N GLU A 574 16.92 7.21 -55.84
CA GLU A 574 17.15 8.13 -54.72
C GLU A 574 18.04 9.32 -55.13
N ALA A 575 17.59 10.52 -54.79
CA ALA A 575 18.34 11.77 -54.85
C ALA A 575 18.91 12.13 -53.46
N PRO A 576 20.13 12.68 -53.38
CA PRO A 576 20.76 13.04 -52.11
C PRO A 576 20.03 14.20 -51.43
N TYR A 577 19.75 14.11 -50.13
CA TYR A 577 19.15 15.23 -49.39
C TYR A 577 20.23 16.13 -48.78
N GLY A 578 20.61 17.18 -49.51
CA GLY A 578 21.59 18.18 -49.08
C GLY A 578 21.66 19.35 -50.06
N ALA A 579 22.36 20.43 -49.71
CA ALA A 579 22.52 21.58 -50.62
C ALA A 579 23.04 21.11 -51.99
N PRO A 580 22.40 21.49 -53.12
CA PRO A 580 21.45 22.60 -53.28
C PRO A 580 19.97 22.32 -53.00
N PHE A 581 19.60 21.14 -52.48
CA PHE A 581 18.22 20.64 -52.32
C PHE A 581 17.46 20.51 -53.65
N SER A 582 18.21 20.15 -54.69
CA SER A 582 17.72 19.76 -55.99
C SER A 582 18.59 18.65 -56.58
N ALA A 583 18.05 17.91 -57.54
CA ALA A 583 18.79 16.89 -58.26
C ALA A 583 18.36 16.83 -59.72
N ILE A 584 19.34 16.73 -60.63
CA ILE A 584 19.10 16.39 -62.03
C ILE A 584 19.10 14.86 -62.13
N LEU A 585 17.96 14.29 -62.50
CA LEU A 585 17.78 12.85 -62.65
C LEU A 585 18.54 12.35 -63.88
N ASN A 586 19.34 11.32 -63.69
CA ASN A 586 20.05 10.64 -64.77
C ASN A 586 19.31 9.35 -65.15
N GLY A 587 18.34 9.47 -66.05
CA GLY A 587 17.52 8.37 -66.55
C GLY A 587 17.50 8.32 -68.09
N GLN A 588 16.92 7.26 -68.65
CA GLN A 588 16.68 7.14 -70.09
C GLN A 588 15.41 7.90 -70.48
N PHE A 589 15.51 9.23 -70.56
CA PHE A 589 14.39 10.07 -70.98
C PHE A 589 14.46 10.37 -72.48
N LEU A 590 13.32 10.39 -73.15
CA LEU A 590 13.20 10.69 -74.57
C LEU A 590 13.15 12.21 -74.81
N PRO A 591 13.60 12.72 -75.97
CA PRO A 591 13.49 14.14 -76.31
C PRO A 591 12.02 14.57 -76.51
N ASN A 592 11.67 15.80 -76.14
CA ASN A 592 10.34 16.38 -76.33
C ASN A 592 9.17 15.47 -75.90
N THR A 593 9.32 14.80 -74.75
CA THR A 593 8.36 13.80 -74.26
C THR A 593 7.80 14.21 -72.90
N SER A 594 6.49 14.05 -72.72
CA SER A 594 5.81 14.39 -71.46
C SER A 594 5.85 13.23 -70.46
N TYR A 595 6.22 13.56 -69.23
CA TYR A 595 6.34 12.68 -68.08
C TYR A 595 5.55 13.24 -66.89
N GLU A 596 5.25 12.38 -65.94
CA GLU A 596 4.69 12.72 -64.63
C GLU A 596 5.65 12.24 -63.54
N VAL A 597 5.95 13.08 -62.55
CA VAL A 597 6.98 12.79 -61.55
C VAL A 597 6.44 13.02 -60.15
N ARG A 598 6.70 12.07 -59.26
CA ARG A 598 6.40 12.20 -57.82
C ARG A 598 7.64 11.90 -56.98
N GLY A 599 7.66 12.48 -55.80
CA GLY A 599 8.73 12.29 -54.82
C GLY A 599 8.19 11.89 -53.45
N ILE A 600 9.03 11.22 -52.66
CA ILE A 600 8.79 10.91 -51.26
C ILE A 600 10.08 11.15 -50.46
N PHE A 601 9.95 11.74 -49.27
CA PHE A 601 11.09 11.87 -48.35
C PHE A 601 11.38 10.53 -47.67
N VAL A 602 12.64 10.10 -47.74
CA VAL A 602 13.15 8.93 -47.04
C VAL A 602 13.78 9.39 -45.73
N ARG A 603 13.28 8.92 -44.59
CA ARG A 603 13.66 9.43 -43.27
C ARG A 603 14.86 8.69 -42.66
N MET A 604 15.56 9.32 -41.72
CA MET A 604 16.66 8.70 -40.95
C MET A 604 16.15 7.94 -39.71
N GLY A 605 15.09 8.45 -39.06
CA GLY A 605 14.45 7.97 -37.85
C GLY A 605 13.04 7.43 -38.08
N GLU A 606 12.17 7.53 -37.08
CA GLU A 606 10.86 6.85 -37.08
C GLU A 606 9.77 7.57 -37.90
N GLY A 607 9.13 6.85 -38.84
CA GLY A 607 7.91 7.24 -39.58
C GLY A 607 8.09 7.26 -41.10
N SER A 608 6.99 7.12 -41.86
CA SER A 608 7.00 7.18 -43.33
C SER A 608 6.93 8.61 -43.89
N GLY A 609 7.42 8.78 -45.11
CA GLY A 609 7.07 9.93 -45.94
C GLY A 609 5.73 9.73 -46.63
N GLN A 610 5.13 10.81 -47.12
CA GLN A 610 3.98 10.72 -48.02
C GLN A 610 4.42 11.11 -49.44
N TRP A 611 3.97 10.35 -50.44
CA TRP A 611 4.17 10.69 -51.85
C TRP A 611 3.55 12.06 -52.17
N SER A 612 4.27 12.87 -52.96
CA SER A 612 3.69 14.06 -53.58
C SER A 612 2.61 13.70 -54.59
N ASP A 613 1.87 14.73 -55.00
CA ASP A 613 1.13 14.67 -56.27
C ASP A 613 2.08 14.38 -57.44
N LEU A 614 1.53 13.78 -58.50
CA LEU A 614 2.22 13.62 -59.77
C LEU A 614 2.26 14.99 -60.46
N LEU A 615 3.45 15.53 -60.66
CA LEU A 615 3.66 16.80 -61.37
C LEU A 615 4.12 16.53 -62.82
N PRO A 616 3.51 17.19 -63.82
CA PRO A 616 3.87 17.00 -65.22
C PRO A 616 5.16 17.74 -65.58
N VAL A 617 5.96 17.16 -66.48
CA VAL A 617 7.16 17.78 -67.07
C VAL A 617 7.38 17.29 -68.49
N THR A 618 7.70 18.19 -69.42
CA THR A 618 8.11 17.82 -70.79
C THR A 618 9.60 18.02 -70.94
N THR A 619 10.33 16.96 -71.27
CA THR A 619 11.78 17.02 -71.47
C THR A 619 12.17 17.90 -72.66
N PRO A 620 13.32 18.59 -72.61
CA PRO A 620 13.81 19.37 -73.75
C PRO A 620 14.05 18.50 -75.00
N ASP A 621 13.90 19.09 -76.20
CA ASP A 621 14.15 18.40 -77.47
C ASP A 621 15.65 18.30 -77.77
N ILE A 622 16.38 17.52 -76.97
CA ILE A 622 17.81 17.25 -77.18
C ILE A 622 17.93 15.99 -78.02
N ARG A 623 18.16 16.16 -79.32
CA ARG A 623 18.41 15.06 -80.26
C ARG A 623 19.90 14.87 -80.49
N LEU A 624 20.26 13.72 -81.05
CA LEU A 624 21.59 13.50 -81.59
C LEU A 624 21.89 14.59 -82.63
N SER A 625 23.07 15.19 -82.51
CA SER A 625 23.59 16.21 -83.41
C SER A 625 24.54 15.60 -84.43
N ASP A 626 24.93 16.40 -85.44
CA ASP A 626 25.96 16.02 -86.42
C ASP A 626 27.31 15.67 -85.75
N PHE A 627 27.56 16.03 -84.49
CA PHE A 627 28.76 15.59 -83.78
C PHE A 627 28.64 14.19 -83.15
N ASP A 628 27.41 13.74 -82.83
CA ASP A 628 27.17 12.42 -82.22
C ASP A 628 27.20 11.28 -83.25
N LEU A 629 27.02 11.62 -84.53
CA LEU A 629 27.15 10.72 -85.67
C LEU A 629 28.59 10.65 -86.21
N TYR A 630 29.45 11.61 -85.86
CA TYR A 630 30.79 11.83 -86.44
C TYR A 630 31.91 11.83 -85.38
N GLY A 631 31.75 11.03 -84.32
CA GLY A 631 32.79 10.79 -83.33
C GLY A 631 33.78 9.75 -83.82
N GLU A 632 34.86 10.20 -84.46
CA GLU A 632 36.02 9.41 -84.92
C GLU A 632 35.69 8.32 -85.97
N VAL A 633 36.19 8.51 -87.20
CA VAL A 633 36.21 7.60 -88.37
C VAL A 633 35.19 7.98 -89.46
N ILE A 634 35.76 8.44 -90.59
CA ILE A 634 35.18 8.83 -91.90
C ILE A 634 34.72 10.29 -92.01
N GLY A 635 35.63 11.16 -92.46
CA GLY A 635 35.31 12.51 -92.90
C GLY A 635 34.55 12.48 -94.24
N PHE A 636 33.40 13.14 -94.28
CA PHE A 636 32.60 13.33 -95.51
C PHE A 636 33.25 14.30 -96.51
N ASP A 637 34.43 14.85 -96.22
CA ASP A 637 35.27 15.59 -97.17
C ASP A 637 35.77 14.70 -98.32
N GLN A 638 35.78 13.37 -98.15
CA GLN A 638 36.03 12.41 -99.23
C GLN A 638 34.76 11.96 -99.96
N LEU A 639 33.57 12.16 -99.41
CA LEU A 639 32.33 11.71 -100.05
C LEU A 639 32.00 12.52 -101.33
N LYS A 640 32.43 13.78 -101.39
CA LYS A 640 32.25 14.63 -102.59
C LYS A 640 33.20 14.26 -103.73
N PRO A 641 34.52 14.09 -103.53
CA PRO A 641 35.39 13.56 -104.57
C PRO A 641 35.07 12.10 -104.93
N ASP A 642 34.69 11.23 -104.00
CA ASP A 642 34.36 9.81 -104.30
C ASP A 642 33.06 9.67 -105.11
N ILE A 643 32.07 10.54 -104.89
CA ILE A 643 30.83 10.58 -105.70
C ILE A 643 31.07 11.25 -107.06
N LEU A 644 31.98 12.23 -107.15
CA LEU A 644 32.35 12.89 -108.42
C LEU A 644 33.23 11.97 -109.28
N GLU A 645 34.15 11.21 -108.69
CA GLU A 645 35.00 10.21 -109.39
C GLU A 645 34.16 9.05 -109.95
N TYR A 646 33.04 8.70 -109.29
CA TYR A 646 32.08 7.71 -109.78
C TYR A 646 31.11 8.27 -110.85
N HIS A 647 30.94 9.60 -110.94
CA HIS A 647 30.08 10.27 -111.93
C HIS A 647 30.86 10.65 -113.21
N ASP A 648 32.11 11.09 -113.08
CA ASP A 648 33.00 11.40 -114.21
C ASP A 648 33.42 10.15 -115.00
N TRP A 649 33.50 8.98 -114.36
CA TRP A 649 33.74 7.69 -115.03
C TRP A 649 32.57 7.23 -115.92
N VAL A 650 31.35 7.76 -115.70
CA VAL A 650 30.13 7.40 -116.46
C VAL A 650 29.82 8.43 -117.57
N ASP A 651 30.23 9.69 -117.42
CA ASP A 651 29.93 10.77 -118.38
C ASP A 651 31.01 10.96 -119.48
N GLU A 652 32.24 10.45 -119.33
CA GLU A 652 33.31 10.54 -120.35
C GLU A 652 33.11 9.67 -121.61
N GLY A 653 32.00 8.91 -121.70
CA GLY A 653 31.74 8.00 -122.81
C GLY A 653 30.97 8.56 -124.01
N VAL A 654 30.28 9.71 -123.91
CA VAL A 654 29.23 10.06 -124.92
C VAL A 654 29.34 11.47 -125.54
N GLU A 655 30.12 12.42 -124.99
CA GLU A 655 30.17 13.81 -125.52
C GLU A 655 31.31 14.12 -126.52
N PHE A 656 31.85 13.12 -127.22
CA PHE A 656 32.79 13.36 -128.33
C PHE A 656 32.09 13.63 -129.69
N ALA A 657 30.76 13.55 -129.79
CA ALA A 657 30.12 13.46 -131.11
C ALA A 657 29.62 14.77 -131.77
N LEU A 658 29.22 15.86 -131.10
CA LEU A 658 28.53 16.95 -131.83
C LEU A 658 28.76 18.38 -131.29
N THR A 659 30.03 18.81 -131.24
CA THR A 659 30.37 20.23 -131.41
C THR A 659 30.58 20.52 -132.91
N SER A 660 29.49 20.79 -133.62
CA SER A 660 29.44 21.33 -135.00
C SER A 660 28.00 21.83 -135.19
N ALA A 661 27.63 23.10 -135.31
CA ALA A 661 28.30 24.35 -135.65
C ALA A 661 27.38 25.48 -135.12
N ARG A 662 27.88 26.49 -134.39
CA ARG A 662 28.26 27.81 -134.92
C ARG A 662 27.21 28.68 -135.65
N ASP A 663 25.93 28.34 -135.76
CA ASP A 663 25.06 29.06 -136.70
C ASP A 663 24.05 30.11 -136.19
N LEU A 664 23.98 30.51 -134.91
CA LEU A 664 23.10 31.65 -134.55
C LEU A 664 23.77 32.70 -133.67
N LEU A 665 24.94 33.10 -134.17
CA LEU A 665 25.57 34.41 -134.02
C LEU A 665 24.72 35.57 -134.61
N ASP A 666 23.53 35.29 -135.16
CA ASP A 666 22.75 36.26 -135.96
C ASP A 666 21.66 37.04 -135.22
N LYS A 667 21.58 36.96 -133.88
CA LYS A 667 20.70 37.84 -133.09
C LYS A 667 21.43 38.87 -132.23
N VAL A 668 22.57 39.31 -132.76
CA VAL A 668 23.36 40.49 -132.37
C VAL A 668 22.63 41.84 -132.55
N ARG A 669 21.41 41.95 -133.08
CA ARG A 669 20.94 43.25 -133.60
C ARG A 669 19.92 44.07 -132.83
N GLN A 670 19.61 43.77 -131.57
CA GLN A 670 18.72 44.69 -130.86
C GLN A 670 19.15 44.98 -129.42
N ILE A 671 19.57 46.23 -129.27
CA ILE A 671 19.31 47.11 -128.13
C ILE A 671 20.45 47.06 -127.10
N GLU A 672 21.66 47.50 -127.44
CA GLU A 672 22.03 48.93 -127.53
C GLU A 672 20.85 49.90 -127.59
N ARG A 673 20.50 50.47 -126.43
CA ARG A 673 20.36 51.93 -126.29
C ARG A 673 20.23 52.31 -124.81
N LEU A 674 21.31 52.94 -124.33
CA LEU A 674 21.36 54.21 -123.58
C LEU A 674 20.85 54.17 -122.12
N THR A 675 21.68 54.24 -121.08
CA THR A 675 22.69 55.25 -120.65
C THR A 675 22.07 56.42 -119.86
N THR A 676 22.37 56.42 -118.55
CA THR A 676 22.49 57.54 -117.57
C THR A 676 21.29 58.47 -117.30
N GLY A 677 21.25 58.96 -116.06
CA GLY A 677 20.18 59.80 -115.51
C GLY A 677 20.49 61.30 -115.39
N LEU A 678 19.69 61.94 -114.52
CA LEU A 678 19.77 63.27 -113.87
C LEU A 678 18.96 64.47 -114.43
N ASP A 679 18.13 65.01 -113.51
CA ASP A 679 17.92 66.40 -113.05
C ASP A 679 17.26 67.49 -113.93
N LEU A 680 16.27 68.22 -113.35
CA LEU A 680 15.22 69.02 -114.03
C LEU A 680 15.15 70.53 -113.66
N SER A 681 16.25 71.20 -113.31
CA SER A 681 16.21 72.61 -112.85
C SER A 681 16.22 73.72 -113.93
N SER A 682 15.89 73.45 -115.21
CA SER A 682 16.14 74.40 -116.32
C SER A 682 14.96 74.65 -117.29
N TYR A 683 13.74 74.91 -116.82
CA TYR A 683 12.58 75.21 -117.70
C TYR A 683 11.91 76.58 -117.43
N ASP A 684 11.66 77.36 -118.50
CA ASP A 684 11.25 78.78 -118.46
C ASP A 684 9.74 79.07 -118.51
N ARG A 685 8.88 78.13 -118.94
CA ARG A 685 7.40 78.22 -118.80
C ARG A 685 6.81 76.86 -118.47
N ILE A 686 6.00 76.79 -117.40
CA ILE A 686 5.33 75.58 -116.92
C ILE A 686 3.81 75.79 -116.95
N GLN A 687 3.06 74.83 -117.50
CA GLN A 687 1.60 74.78 -117.40
C GLN A 687 1.16 73.42 -116.84
N THR A 688 0.32 73.43 -115.80
CA THR A 688 -0.18 72.22 -115.13
C THR A 688 -1.70 72.15 -115.19
N THR A 689 -2.24 70.98 -115.58
CA THR A 689 -3.67 70.67 -115.52
C THR A 689 -3.89 69.46 -114.60
N LYS A 690 -4.88 69.55 -113.70
CA LYS A 690 -5.22 68.51 -112.71
C LYS A 690 -6.65 68.00 -112.92
N GLN A 691 -6.85 66.69 -112.86
CA GLN A 691 -8.15 66.05 -112.87
C GLN A 691 -8.24 65.01 -111.75
N GLU A 692 -9.32 65.02 -110.97
CA GLU A 692 -9.49 64.19 -109.77
C GLU A 692 -10.88 63.50 -109.77
N ILE A 693 -10.89 62.20 -109.47
CA ILE A 693 -12.10 61.42 -109.22
C ILE A 693 -11.92 60.65 -107.91
N ARG A 694 -12.87 60.84 -106.97
CA ARG A 694 -12.92 60.13 -105.70
C ARG A 694 -14.26 59.42 -105.54
N LEU A 695 -14.20 58.14 -105.17
CA LEU A 695 -15.36 57.32 -104.82
C LEU A 695 -15.07 56.58 -103.51
N GLY A 696 -16.01 56.62 -102.58
CA GLY A 696 -15.89 55.92 -101.30
C GLY A 696 -17.22 55.87 -100.54
N ASP A 697 -17.39 54.80 -99.77
CA ASP A 697 -18.54 54.53 -98.88
C ASP A 697 -18.09 54.42 -97.42
N GLY A 698 -17.23 55.33 -96.98
CA GLY A 698 -16.78 55.44 -95.58
C GLY A 698 -15.87 54.33 -95.03
N ARG A 699 -15.73 53.17 -95.70
CA ARG A 699 -14.86 52.06 -95.26
C ARG A 699 -13.78 51.65 -96.27
N VAL A 700 -13.97 51.96 -97.55
CA VAL A 700 -13.00 51.78 -98.63
C VAL A 700 -12.98 53.05 -99.46
N THR A 701 -11.79 53.62 -99.67
CA THR A 701 -11.62 54.79 -100.54
C THR A 701 -10.77 54.42 -101.74
N ALA A 702 -11.30 54.67 -102.93
CA ALA A 702 -10.56 54.57 -104.18
C ALA A 702 -10.42 55.97 -104.79
N ALA A 703 -9.18 56.41 -104.99
CA ALA A 703 -8.88 57.70 -105.57
C ALA A 703 -8.03 57.54 -106.83
N PHE A 704 -8.43 58.24 -107.89
CA PHE A 704 -7.65 58.40 -109.11
C PHE A 704 -7.32 59.88 -109.27
N GLN A 705 -6.02 60.18 -109.40
CA GLN A 705 -5.54 61.53 -109.65
C GLN A 705 -4.55 61.52 -110.82
N SER A 706 -4.75 62.43 -111.78
CA SER A 706 -3.84 62.64 -112.90
C SER A 706 -3.43 64.11 -112.96
N ALA A 707 -2.12 64.36 -113.01
CA ALA A 707 -1.53 65.67 -113.21
C ALA A 707 -0.61 65.63 -114.43
N ILE A 708 -0.91 66.47 -115.44
CA ILE A 708 -0.05 66.64 -116.62
C ILE A 708 0.66 67.98 -116.45
N THR A 709 2.00 67.94 -116.47
CA THR A 709 2.88 69.12 -116.45
C THR A 709 3.64 69.15 -117.76
N VAL A 710 3.44 70.21 -118.54
CA VAL A 710 4.20 70.46 -119.76
C VAL A 710 5.07 71.70 -119.56
N ALA A 711 6.33 71.62 -119.96
CA ALA A 711 7.31 72.68 -119.84
C ALA A 711 8.20 72.74 -121.09
N THR A 712 8.53 73.95 -121.53
CA THR A 712 9.43 74.18 -122.68
C THR A 712 10.54 75.17 -122.31
N GLY A 713 11.71 75.00 -122.91
CA GLY A 713 12.88 75.88 -122.81
C GLY A 713 13.57 76.03 -124.17
N PRO A 714 14.62 76.86 -124.27
CA PRO A 714 15.19 77.28 -125.57
C PRO A 714 15.58 76.14 -126.53
N ASP A 715 15.92 74.96 -126.02
CA ASP A 715 16.23 73.77 -126.83
C ASP A 715 15.68 72.45 -126.21
N SER A 716 14.64 72.51 -125.37
CA SER A 716 14.04 71.29 -124.77
C SER A 716 12.56 71.42 -124.48
N ALA A 717 11.85 70.29 -124.50
CA ALA A 717 10.45 70.18 -124.09
C ALA A 717 10.27 68.96 -123.19
N LEU A 718 9.57 69.14 -122.07
CA LEU A 718 9.17 68.10 -121.14
C LEU A 718 7.65 68.04 -121.11
N ALA A 719 7.10 66.84 -121.29
CA ALA A 719 5.70 66.54 -120.99
C ALA A 719 5.68 65.38 -120.01
N GLN A 720 5.27 65.64 -118.77
CA GLN A 720 5.23 64.65 -117.70
C GLN A 720 3.79 64.46 -117.24
N GLN A 721 3.30 63.23 -117.33
CA GLN A 721 2.03 62.82 -116.74
C GLN A 721 2.33 61.98 -115.49
N ILE A 722 1.81 62.41 -114.34
CA ILE A 722 1.83 61.62 -113.10
C ILE A 722 0.42 61.11 -112.87
N VAL A 723 0.27 59.78 -112.91
CA VAL A 723 -0.97 59.07 -112.56
C VAL A 723 -0.72 58.35 -111.23
N SER A 724 -1.54 58.65 -110.22
CA SER A 724 -1.53 57.90 -108.96
C SER A 724 -2.88 57.24 -108.75
N VAL A 725 -2.84 55.93 -108.48
CA VAL A 725 -3.99 55.15 -108.03
C VAL A 725 -3.65 54.64 -106.65
N SER A 726 -4.45 55.03 -105.65
CA SER A 726 -4.28 54.57 -104.27
C SER A 726 -5.59 53.98 -103.75
N THR A 727 -5.49 52.82 -103.12
CA THR A 727 -6.58 52.19 -102.37
C THR A 727 -6.13 52.01 -100.93
N GLU A 728 -6.96 52.45 -99.98
CA GLU A 728 -6.66 52.36 -98.54
C GLU A 728 -7.85 51.70 -97.82
N LEU A 729 -7.55 50.78 -96.90
CA LEU A 729 -8.52 50.02 -96.11
C LEU A 729 -8.31 50.31 -94.62
N ALA A 730 -9.32 50.87 -93.95
CA ALA A 730 -9.28 51.18 -92.52
C ALA A 730 -9.68 49.96 -91.66
N GLY A 731 -8.82 49.57 -90.72
CA GLY A 731 -9.15 48.65 -89.62
C GLY A 731 -8.19 47.46 -89.45
N LYS A 732 -7.18 47.59 -88.58
CA LYS A 732 -6.39 46.44 -88.10
C LYS A 732 -6.89 45.98 -86.72
N ALA A 733 -7.74 44.96 -86.72
CA ALA A 733 -7.83 43.87 -85.73
C ALA A 733 -8.87 42.86 -86.25
N SER A 734 -8.57 41.55 -86.26
CA SER A 734 -9.56 40.52 -86.59
C SER A 734 -10.70 40.58 -85.58
N SER A 735 -11.97 40.66 -86.01
CA SER A 735 -13.11 40.65 -85.07
C SER A 735 -13.05 39.41 -84.17
N SER A 736 -12.56 38.28 -84.69
CA SER A 736 -12.43 37.04 -83.92
C SER A 736 -11.46 37.13 -82.75
N ALA A 737 -10.38 37.90 -82.87
CA ALA A 737 -9.43 38.11 -81.77
C ALA A 737 -10.03 39.03 -80.70
N VAL A 738 -10.85 40.00 -81.13
CA VAL A 738 -11.59 40.90 -80.23
C VAL A 738 -12.73 40.14 -79.54
N ASP A 739 -13.47 39.30 -80.26
CA ASP A 739 -14.56 38.46 -79.73
C ASP A 739 -14.03 37.41 -78.74
N ALA A 740 -12.89 36.78 -79.04
CA ALA A 740 -12.22 35.85 -78.12
C ALA A 740 -11.74 36.56 -76.84
N LEU A 741 -11.22 37.79 -76.97
CA LEU A 741 -10.83 38.60 -75.82
C LEU A 741 -12.04 39.02 -75.00
N ILE A 742 -13.14 39.46 -75.64
CA ILE A 742 -14.41 39.79 -74.97
C ILE A 742 -14.95 38.58 -74.22
N SER A 743 -14.94 37.38 -74.82
CA SER A 743 -15.38 36.15 -74.18
C SER A 743 -14.52 35.80 -72.97
N THR A 744 -13.20 35.89 -73.09
CA THR A 744 -12.26 35.63 -71.98
C THR A 744 -12.47 36.62 -70.83
N VAL A 745 -12.61 37.92 -71.14
CA VAL A 745 -12.86 38.97 -70.14
C VAL A 745 -14.22 38.79 -69.47
N SER A 746 -15.25 38.37 -70.20
CA SER A 746 -16.56 38.05 -69.64
C SER A 746 -16.48 36.85 -68.68
N GLN A 747 -15.80 35.78 -69.08
CA GLN A 747 -15.63 34.58 -68.25
C GLN A 747 -14.80 34.86 -66.98
N GLN A 748 -13.79 35.72 -67.10
CA GLN A 748 -13.05 36.23 -65.93
C GLN A 748 -13.96 37.07 -65.02
N GLY A 749 -14.81 37.93 -65.59
CA GLY A 749 -15.81 38.70 -64.83
C GLY A 749 -16.76 37.81 -64.02
N ASP A 750 -17.28 36.75 -64.63
CA ASP A 750 -18.13 35.77 -63.95
C ASP A 750 -17.39 35.02 -62.84
N THR A 751 -16.13 34.63 -63.10
CA THR A 751 -15.28 33.97 -62.11
C THR A 751 -14.98 34.90 -60.93
N ILE A 752 -14.69 36.17 -61.19
CA ILE A 752 -14.45 37.20 -60.17
C ILE A 752 -15.72 37.44 -59.35
N ASN A 753 -16.89 37.50 -59.98
CA ASN A 753 -18.17 37.63 -59.27
C ASN A 753 -18.45 36.42 -58.38
N ALA A 754 -18.21 35.20 -58.88
CA ALA A 754 -18.36 33.98 -58.09
C ALA A 754 -17.35 33.93 -56.92
N GLN A 755 -16.11 34.36 -57.14
CA GLN A 755 -15.11 34.51 -56.08
C GLN A 755 -15.53 35.58 -55.07
N GLY A 756 -16.05 36.72 -55.51
CA GLY A 756 -16.58 37.77 -54.65
C GLY A 756 -17.74 37.29 -53.78
N GLN A 757 -18.68 36.51 -54.34
CA GLN A 757 -19.75 35.88 -53.56
C GLN A 757 -19.22 34.87 -52.54
N ARG A 758 -18.20 34.08 -52.90
CA ARG A 758 -17.53 33.17 -51.96
C ARG A 758 -16.80 33.94 -50.86
N VAL A 759 -16.12 35.03 -51.18
CA VAL A 759 -15.45 35.91 -50.22
C VAL A 759 -16.47 36.55 -49.30
N SER A 760 -17.56 37.13 -49.80
CA SER A 760 -18.63 37.66 -48.96
C SER A 760 -19.31 36.59 -48.09
N SER A 761 -19.45 35.36 -48.59
CA SER A 761 -19.93 34.22 -47.80
C SER A 761 -18.94 33.83 -46.68
N VAL A 762 -17.64 33.84 -46.97
CA VAL A 762 -16.57 33.63 -45.98
C VAL A 762 -16.53 34.78 -44.97
N GLU A 763 -16.61 36.03 -45.40
CA GLU A 763 -16.67 37.22 -44.55
C GLU A 763 -17.90 37.24 -43.66
N ALA A 764 -19.05 36.73 -44.15
CA ALA A 764 -20.26 36.56 -43.33
C ALA A 764 -20.15 35.38 -42.34
N ALA A 765 -19.40 34.33 -42.68
CA ALA A 765 -19.21 33.16 -41.83
C ALA A 765 -18.11 33.35 -40.76
N LEU A 766 -17.15 34.24 -41.00
CA LEU A 766 -15.98 34.47 -40.13
C LEU A 766 -16.35 34.99 -38.72
N PRO A 767 -17.31 35.93 -38.55
CA PRO A 767 -17.69 36.44 -37.23
C PRO A 767 -18.36 35.40 -36.32
N GLY A 768 -18.96 34.34 -36.89
CA GLY A 768 -19.61 33.26 -36.13
C GLY A 768 -18.76 32.00 -35.91
N LYS A 769 -17.67 31.83 -36.67
CA LYS A 769 -16.71 30.72 -36.52
C LYS A 769 -15.52 31.07 -35.62
N ALA A 770 -15.29 32.34 -35.33
CA ALA A 770 -14.50 32.76 -34.16
C ALA A 770 -15.32 32.43 -32.91
N ASN A 771 -14.86 31.40 -32.18
CA ASN A 771 -15.65 30.59 -31.26
C ASN A 771 -16.05 31.36 -29.98
N GLN A 772 -16.99 32.32 -30.06
CA GLN A 772 -17.47 33.11 -28.91
C GLN A 772 -18.01 32.18 -27.80
N SER A 773 -18.59 31.04 -28.16
CA SER A 773 -19.03 30.03 -27.19
C SER A 773 -17.85 29.37 -26.48
N ALA A 774 -16.82 28.91 -27.20
CA ALA A 774 -15.63 28.36 -26.55
C ALA A 774 -14.79 29.43 -25.84
N LEU A 775 -14.78 30.67 -26.31
CA LEU A 775 -14.10 31.78 -25.66
C LEU A 775 -14.82 32.18 -24.38
N ASN A 776 -16.17 32.21 -24.38
CA ASN A 776 -16.98 32.42 -23.19
C ASN A 776 -16.86 31.23 -22.23
N ALA A 777 -16.85 30.00 -22.73
CA ALA A 777 -16.64 28.80 -21.92
C ALA A 777 -15.23 28.78 -21.30
N LEU A 778 -14.21 29.17 -22.06
CA LEU A 778 -12.84 29.31 -21.58
C LEU A 778 -12.73 30.46 -20.58
N THR A 779 -13.36 31.61 -20.85
CA THR A 779 -13.40 32.75 -19.93
C THR A 779 -14.09 32.39 -18.62
N SER A 780 -15.23 31.69 -18.68
CA SER A 780 -15.92 31.15 -17.50
C SER A 780 -15.06 30.14 -16.75
N THR A 781 -14.38 29.24 -17.48
CA THR A 781 -13.47 28.24 -16.88
C THR A 781 -12.29 28.91 -16.20
N VAL A 782 -11.63 29.87 -16.85
CA VAL A 782 -10.49 30.62 -16.30
C VAL A 782 -10.91 31.48 -15.11
N THR A 783 -12.11 32.07 -15.15
CA THR A 783 -12.67 32.84 -14.02
C THR A 783 -12.99 31.92 -12.83
N GLN A 784 -13.56 30.74 -13.09
CA GLN A 784 -13.85 29.74 -12.07
C GLN A 784 -12.57 29.13 -11.48
N GLN A 785 -11.55 28.90 -12.32
CA GLN A 785 -10.21 28.51 -11.88
C GLN A 785 -9.55 29.60 -11.03
N GLY A 786 -9.61 30.87 -11.41
CA GLY A 786 -9.09 31.99 -10.61
C GLY A 786 -9.77 32.11 -9.25
N SER A 787 -11.10 31.92 -9.21
CA SER A 787 -11.87 31.87 -7.96
C SER A 787 -11.45 30.68 -7.09
N THR A 788 -11.25 29.52 -7.71
CA THR A 788 -10.80 28.29 -7.03
C THR A 788 -9.38 28.44 -6.49
N LEU A 789 -8.45 29.00 -7.27
CA LEU A 789 -7.08 29.27 -6.88
C LEU A 789 -7.01 30.28 -5.73
N THR A 790 -7.88 31.29 -5.74
CA THR A 790 -7.99 32.26 -4.63
C THR A 790 -8.48 31.56 -3.36
N ALA A 791 -9.52 30.74 -3.46
CA ALA A 791 -10.03 29.96 -2.33
C ALA A 791 -8.99 28.95 -1.81
N GLN A 792 -8.25 28.29 -2.70
CA GLN A 792 -7.13 27.41 -2.35
C GLN A 792 -6.00 28.19 -1.68
N GLY A 793 -5.64 29.37 -2.16
CA GLY A 793 -4.64 30.24 -1.52
C GLY A 793 -5.05 30.67 -0.11
N GLN A 794 -6.33 30.99 0.10
CA GLN A 794 -6.89 31.26 1.43
C GLN A 794 -6.87 30.02 2.33
N ALA A 795 -7.24 28.86 1.79
CA ALA A 795 -7.19 27.59 2.52
C ALA A 795 -5.74 27.21 2.90
N ILE A 796 -4.77 27.37 2.00
CA ILE A 796 -3.34 27.16 2.27
C ILE A 796 -2.85 28.13 3.35
N THR A 797 -3.22 29.41 3.27
CA THR A 797 -2.86 30.40 4.29
C THR A 797 -3.45 30.04 5.67
N SER A 798 -4.70 29.55 5.69
CA SER A 798 -5.38 29.06 6.90
C SER A 798 -4.76 27.78 7.45
N VAL A 799 -4.34 26.86 6.57
CA VAL A 799 -3.60 25.66 6.94
C VAL A 799 -2.23 26.04 7.50
N GLN A 800 -1.52 26.99 6.88
CA GLN A 800 -0.21 27.45 7.34
C GLN A 800 -0.29 28.13 8.71
N SER A 801 -1.30 28.97 8.95
CA SER A 801 -1.55 29.59 10.27
C SER A 801 -1.98 28.56 11.32
N SER A 802 -2.83 27.59 10.93
CA SER A 802 -3.26 26.50 11.80
C SER A 802 -2.12 25.54 12.14
N LEU A 803 -1.25 25.23 11.18
CA LEU A 803 -0.12 24.32 11.37
C LEU A 803 0.95 24.98 12.25
N GLY A 804 1.29 26.25 12.01
CA GLY A 804 2.18 27.02 12.88
C GLY A 804 1.66 27.13 14.31
N SER A 805 0.34 27.27 14.49
CA SER A 805 -0.27 27.34 15.83
C SER A 805 -0.42 25.97 16.52
N LYS A 806 -0.63 24.88 15.76
CA LYS A 806 -0.88 23.54 16.31
C LYS A 806 0.38 22.71 16.53
N ALA A 807 1.41 22.90 15.71
CA ALA A 807 2.66 22.13 15.79
C ALA A 807 3.43 22.39 17.09
N ASP A 808 3.44 23.64 17.59
CA ASP A 808 4.19 23.99 18.81
C ASP A 808 3.35 23.94 20.10
N ALA A 809 2.10 24.40 20.08
CA ALA A 809 1.32 24.52 21.32
C ALA A 809 0.55 23.24 21.66
N SER A 810 -0.27 22.72 20.76
CA SER A 810 -1.25 21.68 21.13
C SER A 810 -0.62 20.31 21.40
N ALA A 811 0.39 19.91 20.62
CA ALA A 811 1.08 18.63 20.78
C ALA A 811 1.97 18.62 22.03
N VAL A 812 2.71 19.71 22.27
CA VAL A 812 3.56 19.87 23.47
C VAL A 812 2.70 20.00 24.72
N GLN A 813 1.57 20.72 24.66
CA GLN A 813 0.67 20.88 25.81
C GLN A 813 -0.13 19.61 26.10
N ALA A 814 -0.51 18.82 25.08
CA ALA A 814 -1.10 17.50 25.27
C ALA A 814 -0.10 16.50 25.87
N LEU A 815 1.17 16.52 25.42
CA LEU A 815 2.23 15.68 25.98
C LEU A 815 2.55 16.10 27.42
N THR A 816 2.67 17.40 27.68
CA THR A 816 2.85 17.97 29.03
C THR A 816 1.69 17.57 29.94
N THR A 817 0.45 17.66 29.46
CA THR A 817 -0.75 17.28 30.24
C THR A 817 -0.78 15.78 30.51
N ARG A 818 -0.46 14.92 29.52
CA ARG A 818 -0.36 13.47 29.74
C ARG A 818 0.75 13.09 30.69
N VAL A 819 1.92 13.73 30.59
CA VAL A 819 3.06 13.49 31.48
C VAL A 819 2.73 13.95 32.89
N SER A 820 2.19 15.16 33.08
CA SER A 820 1.77 15.64 34.40
C SER A 820 0.64 14.79 35.01
N ASN A 821 -0.31 14.30 34.22
CA ASN A 821 -1.35 13.40 34.71
C ASN A 821 -0.78 12.01 35.06
N ALA A 822 0.16 11.49 34.26
CA ALA A 822 0.83 10.23 34.54
C ALA A 822 1.73 10.34 35.79
N GLU A 823 2.48 11.44 35.93
CA GLU A 823 3.28 11.76 37.12
C GLU A 823 2.41 11.93 38.35
N GLY A 824 1.28 12.64 38.24
CA GLY A 824 0.31 12.81 39.32
C GLY A 824 -0.35 11.49 39.71
N THR A 825 -0.65 10.61 38.75
CA THR A 825 -1.21 9.27 39.01
C THR A 825 -0.15 8.35 39.61
N ILE A 826 1.09 8.36 39.12
CA ILE A 826 2.19 7.57 39.69
C ILE A 826 2.52 8.05 41.10
N SER A 827 2.51 9.37 41.35
CA SER A 827 2.66 9.95 42.69
C SER A 827 1.49 9.58 43.58
N SER A 828 0.24 9.74 43.13
CA SER A 828 -0.93 9.38 43.94
C SER A 828 -1.00 7.89 44.21
N GLN A 829 -0.59 7.03 43.27
CA GLN A 829 -0.58 5.58 43.41
C GLN A 829 0.60 5.09 44.25
N ALA A 830 1.70 5.84 44.32
CA ALA A 830 2.76 5.67 45.30
C ALA A 830 2.36 6.19 46.71
N ASP A 831 1.56 7.24 46.78
CA ASP A 831 0.99 7.79 48.03
C ASP A 831 -0.20 6.94 48.55
N LEU A 832 -0.93 6.27 47.66
CA LEU A 832 -2.14 5.47 47.95
C LEU A 832 -1.85 4.08 48.53
N VAL A 833 -0.58 3.67 48.69
CA VAL A 833 -0.21 2.38 49.33
C VAL A 833 -0.32 2.50 50.86
N THR A 834 -1.52 2.85 51.35
CA THR A 834 -2.06 2.75 52.73
C THR A 834 -2.02 4.03 53.59
N ASP A 835 -2.90 4.99 53.28
CA ASP A 835 -3.45 5.91 54.29
C ASP A 835 -4.65 5.20 54.96
N LEU A 836 -4.48 4.71 56.19
CA LEU A 836 -5.59 4.22 57.03
C LEU A 836 -5.85 5.26 58.11
N ALA A 837 -6.84 6.13 57.87
CA ALA A 837 -7.29 7.12 58.84
C ALA A 837 -8.47 6.56 59.64
N SER A 838 -8.34 6.51 60.97
CA SER A 838 -9.49 6.35 61.86
C SER A 838 -9.58 7.54 62.82
N THR A 839 -10.79 8.08 62.94
CA THR A 839 -11.10 9.22 63.81
C THR A 839 -12.08 8.75 64.87
N VAL A 840 -11.70 8.83 66.14
CA VAL A 840 -12.59 8.58 67.28
C VAL A 840 -12.42 9.73 68.28
N ASN A 841 -13.53 10.36 68.69
CA ASN A 841 -13.55 11.51 69.62
C ASN A 841 -12.64 12.70 69.25
N GLY A 842 -12.50 13.00 67.96
CA GLY A 842 -11.73 14.17 67.49
C GLY A 842 -10.21 14.01 67.51
N ALA A 843 -9.69 12.83 67.88
CA ALA A 843 -8.29 12.48 67.68
C ALA A 843 -8.13 11.72 66.35
N THR A 844 -7.31 12.26 65.44
CA THR A 844 -6.96 11.60 64.16
C THR A 844 -5.66 10.84 64.34
N ALA A 845 -5.71 9.50 64.23
CA ALA A 845 -4.51 8.69 64.14
C ALA A 845 -4.19 8.42 62.67
N ASN A 846 -3.15 9.09 62.13
CA ASN A 846 -2.63 8.82 60.80
C ASN A 846 -1.49 7.82 60.91
N ALA A 847 -1.68 6.59 60.44
CA ALA A 847 -0.60 5.63 60.27
C ALA A 847 -0.30 5.51 58.77
N ARG A 848 0.76 6.18 58.32
CA ARG A 848 1.29 6.00 56.97
C ARG A 848 2.25 4.83 56.99
N MET A 849 1.88 3.73 56.35
CA MET A 849 2.78 2.59 56.15
C MET A 849 3.48 2.77 54.81
N ARG A 850 4.77 3.13 54.82
CA ARG A 850 5.57 3.27 53.60
C ARG A 850 6.46 2.04 53.43
N VAL A 851 6.26 1.27 52.37
CA VAL A 851 7.16 0.17 51.97
C VAL A 851 7.96 0.65 50.77
N GLY A 852 9.28 0.77 50.92
CA GLY A 852 10.16 1.23 49.84
C GLY A 852 11.55 0.61 49.94
N VAL A 853 12.19 0.48 48.78
CA VAL A 853 13.62 0.13 48.68
C VAL A 853 14.39 1.44 48.51
N TYR A 854 15.25 1.77 49.48
CA TYR A 854 16.03 3.01 49.47
C TYR A 854 17.52 2.68 49.29
N ASN A 855 18.25 3.56 48.58
CA ASN A 855 19.68 3.71 48.85
C ASN A 855 19.79 4.23 50.28
N GLY A 856 20.32 3.42 51.19
CA GLY A 856 20.47 3.84 52.57
C GLY A 856 21.48 4.99 52.69
N PRO A 857 21.52 5.67 53.86
CA PRO A 857 22.60 6.60 54.16
C PRO A 857 23.97 5.94 53.91
N LEU A 858 24.98 6.75 53.53
CA LEU A 858 26.36 6.34 53.20
C LEU A 858 26.79 5.02 53.89
N GLY A 859 26.91 3.93 53.11
CA GLY A 859 27.36 2.61 53.57
C GLY A 859 26.32 1.47 53.58
N ILE A 860 25.08 1.68 53.10
CA ILE A 860 24.05 0.63 52.96
C ILE A 860 23.57 0.57 51.50
N ASN A 861 23.71 -0.60 50.86
CA ASN A 861 23.41 -0.79 49.43
C ASN A 861 21.91 -1.04 49.18
N SER A 862 21.19 -1.60 50.15
CA SER A 862 19.73 -1.80 50.06
C SER A 862 19.10 -1.80 51.45
N ARG A 863 18.01 -1.05 51.61
CA ARG A 863 17.18 -1.04 52.82
C ARG A 863 15.71 -1.31 52.47
N LEU A 864 15.11 -2.31 53.09
CA LEU A 864 13.66 -2.47 53.16
C LEU A 864 13.19 -1.92 54.51
N ALA A 865 12.23 -0.99 54.49
CA ALA A 865 11.73 -0.34 55.69
C ALA A 865 10.21 -0.51 55.84
N PHE A 866 9.79 -0.74 57.08
CA PHE A 866 8.40 -0.65 57.53
C PHE A 866 8.35 0.44 58.60
N GLU A 867 7.93 1.64 58.23
CA GLU A 867 7.92 2.80 59.12
C GLU A 867 6.49 3.24 59.41
N ALA A 868 6.23 3.59 60.66
CA ALA A 868 5.07 4.35 61.09
C ALA A 868 5.53 5.70 61.63
N ARG A 869 4.89 6.79 61.19
CA ARG A 869 5.20 8.14 61.63
C ARG A 869 3.92 8.82 62.10
N VAL A 870 3.98 9.44 63.28
CA VAL A 870 2.87 10.22 63.82
C VAL A 870 3.37 11.57 64.29
N ASN A 871 2.60 12.61 63.96
CA ASN A 871 2.80 13.94 64.48
C ASN A 871 1.84 14.12 65.67
N THR A 872 2.37 14.15 66.90
CA THR A 872 1.54 14.07 68.11
C THR A 872 1.13 15.43 68.68
N THR A 873 1.52 16.55 68.07
CA THR A 873 1.00 17.90 68.38
C THR A 873 1.12 18.84 67.17
N SER A 874 0.48 20.01 67.20
CA SER A 874 0.58 21.05 66.14
C SER A 874 2.00 21.64 65.97
N SER A 875 2.95 21.28 66.83
CA SER A 875 4.38 21.51 66.63
C SER A 875 5.01 20.28 65.98
N ALA A 876 5.81 20.48 64.94
CA ALA A 876 6.41 19.48 64.04
C ALA A 876 7.38 18.45 64.68
N VAL A 877 7.04 17.88 65.84
CA VAL A 877 7.79 16.84 66.54
C VAL A 877 7.26 15.49 66.06
N TRP A 878 7.99 14.89 65.12
CA TRP A 878 7.66 13.57 64.59
C TRP A 878 8.17 12.47 65.52
N ARG A 879 7.31 11.52 65.87
CA ARG A 879 7.73 10.23 66.40
C ARG A 879 7.76 9.22 65.27
N VAL A 880 8.85 8.47 65.17
CA VAL A 880 9.07 7.44 64.15
C VAL A 880 9.31 6.13 64.86
N ALA A 881 8.56 5.10 64.47
CA ALA A 881 8.84 3.71 64.81
C ALA A 881 9.07 2.97 63.50
N GLY A 882 10.17 2.21 63.40
CA GLY A 882 10.50 1.52 62.17
C GLY A 882 11.22 0.19 62.35
N PHE A 883 10.89 -0.76 61.49
CA PHE A 883 11.66 -1.98 61.29
C PHE A 883 12.37 -1.91 59.94
N TYR A 884 13.68 -2.17 59.94
CA TYR A 884 14.54 -2.04 58.78
C TYR A 884 15.31 -3.34 58.55
N LEU A 885 15.39 -3.76 57.29
CA LEU A 885 16.33 -4.78 56.82
C LEU A 885 17.38 -4.09 55.97
N ASP A 886 18.61 -4.01 56.50
CA ASP A 886 19.75 -3.39 55.84
C ASP A 886 20.67 -4.49 55.29
N VAL A 887 21.11 -4.31 54.04
CA VAL A 887 22.16 -5.13 53.43
C VAL A 887 23.24 -4.24 52.85
N ASN A 888 24.49 -4.51 53.21
CA ASN A 888 25.68 -3.98 52.55
C ASN A 888 26.66 -5.11 52.19
N ALA A 889 27.78 -4.76 51.56
CA ALA A 889 28.76 -5.74 51.06
C ALA A 889 29.42 -6.63 52.14
N SER A 890 29.27 -6.28 53.42
CA SER A 890 29.99 -6.89 54.54
C SER A 890 29.09 -7.26 55.74
N LEU A 891 27.82 -6.85 55.74
CA LEU A 891 26.89 -7.03 56.84
C LEU A 891 25.44 -6.99 56.34
N ALA A 892 24.66 -8.01 56.73
CA ALA A 892 23.20 -7.98 56.69
C ALA A 892 22.68 -7.85 58.12
N ARG A 893 21.75 -6.91 58.38
CA ARG A 893 21.20 -6.68 59.72
C ARG A 893 19.72 -6.32 59.69
N ALA A 894 19.00 -6.77 60.70
CA ALA A 894 17.65 -6.30 61.00
C ALA A 894 17.74 -5.28 62.14
N VAL A 895 17.17 -4.08 61.95
CA VAL A 895 17.20 -2.99 62.93
C VAL A 895 15.76 -2.62 63.28
N LEU A 896 15.47 -2.59 64.59
CA LEU A 896 14.23 -2.03 65.10
C LEU A 896 14.55 -0.68 65.75
N ALA A 897 14.13 0.41 65.12
CA ALA A 897 14.31 1.77 65.64
C ALA A 897 13.02 2.24 66.30
N VAL A 898 12.96 2.08 67.62
CA VAL A 898 11.84 2.46 68.48
C VAL A 898 12.38 2.99 69.81
N ASP A 899 11.67 3.94 70.43
CA ASP A 899 12.02 4.44 71.77
C ASP A 899 11.83 3.36 72.85
N GLN A 900 10.91 2.42 72.64
CA GLN A 900 10.63 1.29 73.51
C GLN A 900 10.20 0.07 72.69
N PHE A 901 10.84 -1.08 72.91
CA PHE A 901 10.39 -2.38 72.37
C PHE A 901 9.95 -3.27 73.53
N ALA A 902 8.67 -3.64 73.56
CA ALA A 902 8.08 -4.46 74.61
C ALA A 902 7.23 -5.58 73.99
N VAL A 903 7.38 -6.81 74.49
CA VAL A 903 6.48 -7.91 74.17
C VAL A 903 5.39 -7.95 75.24
N THR A 904 4.14 -7.65 74.90
CA THR A 904 3.03 -7.63 75.86
C THR A 904 2.06 -8.79 75.62
N PRO A 905 1.51 -9.42 76.66
CA PRO A 905 0.68 -10.62 76.52
C PRO A 905 -0.71 -10.38 75.88
N SER A 906 -1.23 -9.15 75.79
CA SER A 906 -2.38 -8.77 74.93
C SER A 906 -2.55 -7.24 74.81
N ILE A 907 -3.11 -6.77 73.68
CA ILE A 907 -3.46 -5.35 73.47
C ILE A 907 -4.72 -5.03 74.29
N GLY A 908 -4.64 -4.09 75.24
CA GLY A 908 -5.76 -3.63 76.09
C GLY A 908 -5.73 -4.05 77.56
N SER A 909 -4.70 -4.80 77.99
CA SER A 909 -4.49 -5.14 79.41
C SER A 909 -3.85 -3.97 80.18
N THR A 910 -4.41 -3.62 81.35
CA THR A 910 -3.82 -2.66 82.31
C THR A 910 -2.65 -3.26 83.12
N ALA A 911 -2.34 -4.55 82.96
CA ALA A 911 -1.19 -5.16 83.60
C ALA A 911 0.09 -4.83 82.81
N ALA A 912 0.93 -3.96 83.35
CA ALA A 912 2.24 -3.54 82.84
C ALA A 912 3.31 -4.65 82.88
N PHE A 913 2.93 -5.90 82.58
CA PHE A 913 3.83 -7.04 82.60
C PHE A 913 4.33 -7.32 81.17
N ALA A 914 5.41 -6.66 80.79
CA ALA A 914 6.19 -7.09 79.63
C ALA A 914 7.31 -8.02 80.13
N PRO A 915 7.33 -9.32 79.77
CA PRO A 915 8.42 -10.22 80.14
C PRO A 915 9.81 -9.75 79.66
N PHE A 916 9.84 -8.92 78.61
CA PHE A 916 11.04 -8.39 77.97
C PHE A 916 10.78 -6.96 77.45
N ILE A 917 11.61 -6.01 77.88
CA ILE A 917 11.62 -4.62 77.39
C ILE A 917 13.06 -4.21 77.07
N VAL A 918 13.29 -3.58 75.92
CA VAL A 918 14.51 -2.81 75.67
C VAL A 918 14.17 -1.33 75.74
N GLN A 919 14.78 -0.61 76.68
CA GLN A 919 14.53 0.81 76.90
C GLN A 919 15.81 1.52 77.36
N GLY A 920 16.10 2.68 76.77
CA GLY A 920 17.27 3.49 77.15
C GLY A 920 18.62 2.77 76.99
N GLY A 921 18.71 1.79 76.06
CA GLY A 921 19.93 1.00 75.84
C GLY A 921 20.14 -0.18 76.80
N ALA A 922 19.23 -0.39 77.75
CA ALA A 922 19.27 -1.50 78.70
C ALA A 922 18.14 -2.51 78.41
N VAL A 923 18.42 -3.79 78.70
CA VAL A 923 17.44 -4.87 78.62
C VAL A 923 16.86 -5.11 80.00
N TYR A 924 15.54 -4.91 80.12
CA TYR A 924 14.77 -5.22 81.32
C TYR A 924 13.98 -6.51 81.07
N MET A 925 14.27 -7.55 81.84
CA MET A 925 13.56 -8.82 81.78
C MET A 925 13.05 -9.17 83.16
N ASN A 926 11.77 -9.54 83.27
CA ASN A 926 11.19 -9.91 84.55
C ASN A 926 11.54 -11.36 84.95
N ARG A 927 11.64 -12.26 83.97
CA ARG A 927 12.10 -13.63 84.18
C ARG A 927 12.91 -14.09 82.97
N ALA A 928 14.15 -14.49 83.20
CA ALA A 928 15.00 -15.10 82.18
C ALA A 928 15.35 -16.54 82.61
N LEU A 929 15.17 -17.51 81.71
CA LEU A 929 15.67 -18.86 81.90
C LEU A 929 16.96 -18.99 81.07
N ILE A 930 18.11 -18.89 81.73
CA ILE A 930 19.42 -18.91 81.07
C ILE A 930 20.07 -20.26 81.35
N ARG A 931 20.37 -21.02 80.30
CA ARG A 931 20.98 -22.34 80.43
C ARG A 931 22.44 -22.25 80.90
N ASP A 932 23.22 -21.37 80.26
CA ASP A 932 24.60 -21.05 80.62
C ASP A 932 24.78 -19.52 80.54
N LEU A 933 25.25 -18.90 81.62
CA LEU A 933 25.56 -17.46 81.67
C LEU A 933 27.08 -17.29 81.82
N THR A 934 27.72 -16.67 80.84
CA THR A 934 29.12 -16.21 80.95
C THR A 934 29.10 -14.69 81.05
N ALA A 935 29.56 -14.13 82.17
CA ALA A 935 29.61 -12.70 82.40
C ALA A 935 30.91 -12.35 83.13
N GLU A 936 31.55 -11.24 82.73
CA GLU A 936 32.79 -10.77 83.36
C GLU A 936 32.55 -10.31 84.80
N ASN A 937 31.43 -9.62 85.05
CA ASN A 937 30.93 -9.29 86.37
C ASN A 937 29.41 -9.44 86.42
N ILE A 938 28.89 -9.97 87.52
CA ILE A 938 27.45 -9.98 87.83
C ILE A 938 27.25 -9.12 89.08
N THR A 939 26.64 -7.95 88.92
CA THR A 939 26.28 -7.07 90.03
C THR A 939 24.77 -7.13 90.21
N ALA A 940 24.30 -7.49 91.41
CA ALA A 940 22.88 -7.55 91.73
C ALA A 940 22.64 -6.97 93.14
N ASP A 941 21.61 -6.15 93.30
CA ASP A 941 21.21 -5.60 94.61
C ASP A 941 20.75 -6.71 95.57
N LYS A 942 20.16 -7.78 95.03
CA LYS A 942 19.81 -9.00 95.76
C LYS A 942 19.80 -10.20 94.81
N LEU A 943 20.51 -11.27 95.15
CA LEU A 943 20.46 -12.55 94.45
C LEU A 943 19.72 -13.57 95.35
N ASP A 944 18.49 -13.92 94.97
CA ASP A 944 17.70 -14.95 95.66
C ASP A 944 17.76 -16.25 94.84
N ALA A 945 18.74 -17.08 95.16
CA ALA A 945 19.04 -18.31 94.43
C ALA A 945 18.81 -19.53 95.33
N ARG A 946 18.15 -20.55 94.79
CA ARG A 946 17.85 -21.80 95.52
C ARG A 946 19.10 -22.62 95.85
N GLN A 947 20.17 -22.43 95.07
CA GLN A 947 21.50 -23.00 95.27
C GLN A 947 22.50 -22.18 94.46
N VAL A 948 23.57 -21.68 95.08
CA VAL A 948 24.70 -21.08 94.37
C VAL A 948 25.83 -22.10 94.40
N ILE A 949 26.38 -22.48 93.24
CA ILE A 949 27.45 -23.49 93.17
C ILE A 949 28.71 -22.80 92.66
N ILE A 950 29.77 -22.79 93.48
CA ILE A 950 31.09 -22.29 93.07
C ILE A 950 32.04 -23.48 93.05
N ASN A 951 32.68 -23.76 91.91
CA ASN A 951 33.60 -24.89 91.72
C ASN A 951 33.01 -26.26 92.15
N GLY A 952 31.72 -26.48 91.86
CA GLY A 952 31.04 -27.76 92.12
C GLY A 952 30.48 -27.95 93.52
N THR A 953 30.57 -26.95 94.41
CA THR A 953 30.02 -27.04 95.79
C THR A 953 28.91 -26.02 96.05
N ALA A 954 27.82 -26.46 96.68
CA ALA A 954 26.66 -25.64 97.01
C ALA A 954 26.92 -24.71 98.20
N VAL A 955 26.69 -23.42 98.02
CA VAL A 955 26.76 -22.38 99.06
C VAL A 955 25.40 -22.32 99.75
N THR A 956 25.37 -22.66 101.04
CA THR A 956 24.14 -22.79 101.84
C THR A 956 23.82 -21.59 102.73
N GLU A 957 24.75 -20.65 102.93
CA GLU A 957 24.48 -19.36 103.60
C GLU A 957 25.50 -18.31 103.15
N ILE A 958 25.04 -17.12 102.76
CA ILE A 958 25.91 -15.96 102.45
C ILE A 958 25.89 -15.05 103.68
N LEU A 959 26.78 -15.30 104.63
CA LEU A 959 26.97 -14.43 105.79
C LEU A 959 27.87 -13.26 105.38
N GLY A 960 27.38 -12.05 105.64
CA GLY A 960 28.10 -10.82 105.32
C GLY A 960 29.41 -10.66 106.07
N GLN A 961 30.27 -9.87 105.43
CA GLN A 961 31.42 -9.13 105.95
C GLN A 961 32.81 -9.76 105.90
N SER A 962 33.63 -9.07 105.10
CA SER A 962 35.04 -8.71 105.34
C SER A 962 36.05 -9.84 105.51
N ALA A 963 36.91 -9.96 104.50
CA ALA A 963 38.16 -10.70 104.53
C ALA A 963 38.97 -10.44 105.82
N VAL A 964 39.62 -11.49 106.35
CA VAL A 964 41.04 -11.55 106.75
C VAL A 964 41.31 -12.82 107.60
N THR A 965 42.03 -13.75 107.00
CA THR A 965 43.32 -14.32 107.43
C THR A 965 43.64 -14.40 108.94
N ARG A 966 42.84 -15.10 109.75
CA ARG A 966 43.24 -15.90 110.95
C ARG A 966 41.98 -16.23 111.76
N GLY A 967 41.42 -17.41 111.54
CA GLY A 967 40.25 -17.88 112.28
C GLY A 967 40.63 -18.97 113.26
N SER A 968 40.94 -18.57 114.49
CA SER A 968 40.67 -19.36 115.70
C SER A 968 39.28 -19.99 115.59
N ILE A 969 39.16 -21.31 115.75
CA ILE A 969 37.87 -21.97 115.93
C ILE A 969 37.39 -21.60 117.33
N GLY A 970 36.70 -20.47 117.45
CA GLY A 970 35.83 -20.21 118.58
C GLY A 970 34.62 -21.10 118.42
N LEU A 971 34.58 -22.22 119.16
CA LEU A 971 33.33 -22.95 119.35
C LEU A 971 32.32 -22.01 120.01
N GLN A 972 31.08 -22.05 119.51
CA GLN A 972 29.95 -21.22 119.92
C GLN A 972 29.89 -21.05 121.45
N ASP A 973 29.75 -19.79 121.86
CA ASP A 973 29.73 -19.33 123.24
C ASP A 973 28.81 -20.18 124.15
N GLY A 974 29.38 -20.79 125.19
CA GLY A 974 28.64 -21.18 126.40
C GLY A 974 27.67 -22.36 126.34
N GLN A 975 27.85 -23.38 125.49
CA GLN A 975 26.99 -24.58 125.61
C GLN A 975 27.27 -25.35 126.92
N HIS A 976 26.22 -25.57 127.71
CA HIS A 976 26.25 -26.41 128.92
C HIS A 976 26.46 -27.88 128.52
N ILE A 977 27.37 -28.58 129.21
CA ILE A 977 27.57 -30.01 129.03
C ILE A 977 26.27 -30.72 129.50
N PRO A 978 25.57 -31.47 128.63
CA PRO A 978 24.25 -32.04 128.94
C PRO A 978 24.26 -32.86 130.24
N GLY A 979 23.36 -32.53 131.16
CA GLY A 979 23.26 -33.21 132.47
C GLY A 979 24.23 -32.73 133.54
N SER A 980 24.96 -31.62 133.32
CA SER A 980 25.86 -31.02 134.30
C SER A 980 25.80 -29.49 134.33
N ASN A 981 26.35 -28.87 135.38
CA ASN A 981 26.45 -27.41 135.57
C ASN A 981 27.85 -26.89 135.17
N TYR A 982 28.39 -27.38 134.06
CA TYR A 982 29.70 -26.96 133.55
C TYR A 982 29.55 -26.54 132.09
N GLN A 983 30.20 -25.44 131.70
CA GLN A 983 30.36 -25.02 130.31
C GLN A 983 31.82 -25.18 129.92
N LEU A 984 32.06 -25.64 128.69
CA LEU A 984 33.39 -25.86 128.16
C LEU A 984 33.54 -25.16 126.81
N THR A 985 34.56 -24.32 126.70
CA THR A 985 35.01 -23.76 125.43
C THR A 985 36.41 -24.29 125.14
N VAL A 986 36.59 -24.93 123.99
CA VAL A 986 37.90 -25.36 123.51
C VAL A 986 38.26 -24.51 122.30
N SER A 987 39.42 -23.89 122.34
CA SER A 987 40.03 -23.23 121.20
C SER A 987 41.33 -23.94 120.87
N ALA A 988 41.60 -24.13 119.58
CA ALA A 988 42.83 -24.76 119.12
C ALA A 988 43.42 -23.99 117.96
N TRP A 989 44.74 -24.00 117.86
CA TRP A 989 45.44 -23.55 116.67
C TRP A 989 46.64 -24.46 116.39
N ALA A 990 46.95 -24.63 115.11
CA ALA A 990 48.12 -25.36 114.65
C ALA A 990 49.25 -24.38 114.33
N GLU A 991 50.45 -24.70 114.76
CA GLU A 991 51.69 -24.05 114.36
C GLU A 991 52.58 -25.08 113.66
N ASN A 992 53.05 -24.76 112.45
CA ASN A 992 53.96 -25.63 111.71
C ASN A 992 55.39 -25.26 112.12
N ARG A 993 56.09 -26.13 112.84
CA ARG A 993 57.49 -25.89 113.25
C ARG A 993 58.44 -26.76 112.44
N SER A 994 59.48 -26.13 111.94
CA SER A 994 60.58 -26.76 111.23
C SER A 994 61.85 -26.53 112.03
N THR A 995 62.52 -27.60 112.43
CA THR A 995 63.95 -27.57 112.77
C THR A 995 64.70 -28.30 111.65
N ASP A 996 66.01 -28.08 111.50
CA ASP A 996 66.80 -28.45 110.30
C ASP A 996 66.69 -29.92 109.86
N ASN A 997 66.12 -30.82 110.66
CA ASN A 997 65.93 -32.23 110.30
C ASN A 997 64.56 -32.84 110.64
N ASP A 998 63.52 -32.07 111.01
CA ASP A 998 62.14 -32.58 111.10
C ASP A 998 61.08 -31.47 111.03
N ARG A 999 60.03 -31.69 110.21
CA ARG A 999 58.81 -30.86 110.18
C ARG A 999 57.71 -31.56 110.99
N TYR A 1000 57.16 -30.87 111.98
CA TYR A 1000 56.04 -31.38 112.78
C TYR A 1000 54.98 -30.31 113.03
N ASN A 1001 53.73 -30.75 113.15
CA ASN A 1001 52.61 -29.90 113.51
C ASN A 1001 52.52 -29.87 115.05
N ALA A 1002 52.74 -28.71 115.66
CA ALA A 1002 52.43 -28.49 117.07
C ALA A 1002 51.02 -27.92 117.17
N VAL A 1003 50.13 -28.60 117.88
CA VAL A 1003 48.76 -28.11 118.11
C VAL A 1003 48.67 -27.63 119.55
N TRP A 1004 48.37 -26.34 119.70
CA TRP A 1004 48.08 -25.75 120.98
C TRP A 1004 46.56 -25.72 121.16
N MET A 1005 46.10 -26.18 122.32
CA MET A 1005 44.69 -26.19 122.69
C MET A 1005 44.52 -25.43 124.00
N ASN A 1006 43.72 -24.38 124.00
CA ASN A 1006 43.29 -23.70 125.21
C ASN A 1006 41.87 -24.13 125.55
N MET A 1007 41.64 -24.46 126.82
CA MET A 1007 40.35 -24.88 127.32
C MET A 1007 39.92 -23.98 128.45
N ASP A 1008 38.76 -23.36 128.27
CA ASP A 1008 38.07 -22.57 129.29
C ASP A 1008 36.91 -23.40 129.85
N ILE A 1009 36.96 -23.70 131.15
CA ILE A 1009 35.88 -24.39 131.85
C ILE A 1009 35.23 -23.41 132.83
N VAL A 1010 33.93 -23.20 132.67
CA VAL A 1010 33.11 -22.44 133.62
C VAL A 1010 32.35 -23.43 134.48
N ASN A 1011 32.66 -23.49 135.78
CA ASN A 1011 31.90 -24.25 136.75
C ASN A 1011 30.78 -23.36 137.32
N THR A 1012 29.54 -23.62 136.91
CA THR A 1012 28.35 -22.92 137.43
C THR A 1012 27.70 -23.67 138.60
N ALA A 1013 28.23 -24.83 139.00
CA ALA A 1013 27.84 -25.52 140.23
C ALA A 1013 28.47 -24.84 141.45
N GLY A 1014 27.70 -24.63 142.53
CA GLY A 1014 28.17 -23.98 143.76
C GLY A 1014 29.23 -24.76 144.59
N SER A 1015 29.90 -25.75 144.01
CA SER A 1015 30.91 -26.59 144.66
C SER A 1015 32.00 -27.02 143.67
N SER A 1016 33.24 -27.14 144.14
CA SER A 1016 34.38 -27.58 143.32
C SER A 1016 34.26 -29.04 142.89
N ALA A 1017 34.78 -29.37 141.70
CA ALA A 1017 34.94 -30.76 141.26
C ALA A 1017 36.33 -31.00 140.68
N ASP A 1018 36.80 -32.24 140.79
CA ASP A 1018 38.00 -32.69 140.10
C ASP A 1018 37.67 -32.96 138.64
N ILE A 1019 38.43 -32.36 137.72
CA ILE A 1019 38.25 -32.55 136.29
C ILE A 1019 39.54 -33.11 135.71
N GLU A 1020 39.44 -34.23 134.99
CA GLU A 1020 40.50 -34.81 134.19
C GLU A 1020 40.19 -34.61 132.71
N VAL A 1021 41.17 -34.12 131.97
CA VAL A 1021 41.10 -33.97 130.52
C VAL A 1021 42.15 -34.86 129.89
N LYS A 1022 41.72 -35.71 128.95
CA LYS A 1022 42.59 -36.53 128.12
C LYS A 1022 42.40 -36.15 126.66
N ILE A 1023 43.51 -35.88 125.99
CA ILE A 1023 43.56 -35.63 124.55
C ILE A 1023 44.13 -36.87 123.90
N PHE A 1024 43.38 -37.46 122.98
CA PHE A 1024 43.76 -38.63 122.21
C PHE A 1024 44.13 -38.20 120.79
N GLY A 1025 45.30 -38.61 120.34
CA GLY A 1025 45.64 -38.64 118.92
C GLY A 1025 45.25 -39.99 118.31
N SER A 1026 45.65 -40.23 117.07
CA SER A 1026 45.27 -41.43 116.32
C SER A 1026 45.76 -42.77 116.92
N PHE A 1027 46.70 -42.75 117.89
CA PHE A 1027 47.32 -43.96 118.48
C PHE A 1027 47.20 -44.05 120.00
N GLY A 1028 46.47 -43.14 120.66
CA GLY A 1028 46.30 -43.14 122.12
C GLY A 1028 46.31 -41.74 122.73
N VAL A 1029 46.40 -41.65 124.06
CA VAL A 1029 46.47 -40.38 124.79
C VAL A 1029 47.79 -39.68 124.46
N VAL A 1030 47.70 -38.47 123.91
CA VAL A 1030 48.85 -37.60 123.57
C VAL A 1030 49.08 -36.50 124.59
N ALA A 1031 48.08 -36.17 125.41
CA ALA A 1031 48.22 -35.28 126.58
C ALA A 1031 47.11 -35.58 127.61
N GLU A 1032 47.43 -35.49 128.90
CA GLU A 1032 46.46 -35.70 129.98
C GLU A 1032 46.77 -34.78 131.17
N ARG A 1033 45.73 -34.24 131.81
CA ARG A 1033 45.87 -33.47 133.04
C ARG A 1033 44.61 -33.54 133.89
N ARG A 1034 44.78 -33.68 135.20
CA ARG A 1034 43.70 -33.62 136.20
C ARG A 1034 43.94 -32.52 137.22
N TRP A 1035 42.91 -31.74 137.52
CA TRP A 1035 43.00 -30.68 138.53
C TRP A 1035 41.63 -30.35 139.13
N LEU A 1036 41.64 -29.71 140.30
CA LEU A 1036 40.44 -29.27 141.00
C LEU A 1036 39.97 -27.93 140.43
N VAL A 1037 38.70 -27.86 139.99
CA VAL A 1037 38.08 -26.65 139.43
C VAL A 1037 37.07 -26.06 140.41
N PRO A 1038 37.37 -24.91 141.06
CA PRO A 1038 36.42 -24.22 141.92
C PRO A 1038 35.29 -23.53 141.13
N PRO A 1039 34.17 -23.13 141.79
CA PRO A 1039 33.09 -22.39 141.13
C PRO A 1039 33.59 -21.11 140.45
N GLY A 1040 33.19 -20.85 139.20
CA GLY A 1040 33.66 -19.75 138.36
C GLY A 1040 34.42 -20.19 137.09
N THR A 1041 34.93 -19.21 136.34
CA THR A 1041 35.65 -19.44 135.07
C THR A 1041 37.13 -19.74 135.33
N ASN A 1042 37.64 -20.86 134.79
CA ASN A 1042 39.04 -21.25 134.88
C ASN A 1042 39.58 -21.63 133.49
N ASN A 1043 40.73 -21.06 133.11
CA ASN A 1043 41.40 -21.33 131.83
C ASN A 1043 42.58 -22.29 132.05
N THR A 1044 42.78 -23.25 131.15
CA THR A 1044 43.95 -24.13 131.15
C THR A 1044 44.40 -24.43 129.71
N SER A 1045 45.70 -24.27 129.47
CA SER A 1045 46.35 -24.54 128.17
C SER A 1045 46.99 -25.92 128.12
N PHE A 1046 46.91 -26.56 126.96
CA PHE A 1046 47.49 -27.86 126.63
C PHE A 1046 48.33 -27.73 125.35
N LEU A 1047 49.48 -28.41 125.33
CA LEU A 1047 50.29 -28.60 124.13
C LEU A 1047 50.25 -30.08 123.74
N ALA A 1048 49.72 -30.37 122.55
CA ALA A 1048 49.76 -31.70 121.95
C ALA A 1048 50.66 -31.67 120.71
N ILE A 1049 51.62 -32.59 120.64
CA ILE A 1049 52.60 -32.66 119.54
C ILE A 1049 52.34 -33.93 118.74
N ASP A 1050 52.10 -33.80 117.43
CA ASP A 1050 52.05 -34.93 116.50
C ASP A 1050 53.10 -34.75 115.40
N ARG A 1051 53.95 -35.78 115.22
CA ARG A 1051 55.16 -35.75 114.38
C ARG A 1051 54.91 -36.14 112.92
N ARG A 1052 53.67 -36.07 112.43
CA ARG A 1052 53.35 -36.30 111.01
C ARG A 1052 53.20 -34.98 110.27
N PRO A 1053 54.13 -34.61 109.37
CA PRO A 1053 53.94 -33.47 108.50
C PRO A 1053 52.83 -33.74 107.48
N ASN A 1054 51.97 -32.74 107.24
CA ASN A 1054 50.99 -32.68 106.13
C ASN A 1054 49.86 -33.72 106.11
N ALA A 1055 49.41 -34.24 107.26
CA ALA A 1055 48.19 -35.06 107.34
C ALA A 1055 47.09 -34.34 108.15
N THR A 1056 45.83 -34.53 107.78
CA THR A 1056 44.68 -34.19 108.64
C THR A 1056 44.69 -35.09 109.86
N VAL A 1057 44.89 -34.53 111.05
CA VAL A 1057 44.90 -35.30 112.30
C VAL A 1057 43.61 -34.99 113.06
N GLU A 1058 42.84 -36.03 113.35
CA GLU A 1058 41.69 -35.96 114.23
C GLU A 1058 42.16 -36.17 115.67
N TYR A 1059 41.94 -35.17 116.53
CA TYR A 1059 42.14 -35.30 117.97
C TYR A 1059 40.80 -35.52 118.64
N ARG A 1060 40.74 -36.42 119.62
CA ARG A 1060 39.57 -36.59 120.47
C ARG A 1060 39.89 -36.06 121.85
N VAL A 1061 39.08 -35.15 122.35
CA VAL A 1061 39.17 -34.67 123.74
C VAL A 1061 38.09 -35.36 124.55
N GLU A 1062 38.50 -35.94 125.66
CA GLU A 1062 37.62 -36.55 126.66
C GLU A 1062 37.78 -35.80 127.97
N VAL A 1063 36.67 -35.29 128.50
CA VAL A 1063 36.62 -34.63 129.79
C VAL A 1063 35.84 -35.50 130.76
N VAL A 1064 36.48 -35.84 131.88
CA VAL A 1064 35.92 -36.67 132.94
C VAL A 1064 35.80 -35.81 134.19
N ILE A 1065 34.58 -35.70 134.71
CA ILE A 1065 34.31 -34.95 135.95
C ILE A 1065 34.09 -35.95 137.07
N PHE A 1066 34.82 -35.77 138.16
CA PHE A 1066 34.74 -36.60 139.35
C PHE A 1066 33.90 -35.88 140.41
N ARG A 1067 32.76 -36.46 140.77
CA ARG A 1067 31.98 -36.05 141.96
C ARG A 1067 32.16 -37.12 143.03
N GLY A 1068 33.21 -36.99 143.83
CA GLY A 1068 33.61 -38.02 144.80
C GLY A 1068 34.18 -39.27 144.12
N GLN A 1069 33.81 -40.46 144.60
CA GLN A 1069 34.31 -41.75 144.09
C GLN A 1069 33.63 -42.23 142.79
N SER A 1070 32.53 -41.58 142.37
CA SER A 1070 31.81 -41.94 141.14
C SER A 1070 32.32 -41.11 139.96
N GLN A 1071 32.85 -41.78 138.94
CA GLN A 1071 33.27 -41.17 137.67
C GLN A 1071 32.08 -41.00 136.76
N VAL A 1072 31.87 -39.79 136.22
CA VAL A 1072 30.92 -39.57 135.13
C VAL A 1072 31.69 -39.00 133.94
N ILE A 1073 31.89 -39.83 132.93
CA ILE A 1073 32.48 -39.43 131.65
C ILE A 1073 31.36 -38.73 130.87
N LEU A 1074 31.48 -37.42 130.69
CA LEU A 1074 30.34 -36.61 130.28
C LEU A 1074 30.44 -36.06 128.85
N GLU A 1075 31.62 -36.02 128.23
CA GLU A 1075 31.69 -35.61 126.83
C GLU A 1075 32.92 -36.13 126.08
N LYS A 1076 32.69 -36.71 124.89
CA LYS A 1076 33.70 -37.11 123.92
C LYS A 1076 33.53 -36.27 122.66
N ARG A 1077 34.29 -35.19 122.51
CA ARG A 1077 34.25 -34.39 121.28
C ARG A 1077 35.46 -34.71 120.40
N ARG A 1078 35.21 -34.92 119.11
CA ARG A 1078 36.25 -35.04 118.11
C ARG A 1078 36.47 -33.66 117.50
N ILE A 1079 37.71 -33.22 117.48
CA ILE A 1079 38.15 -31.96 116.89
C ILE A 1079 39.05 -32.34 115.73
N LEU A 1080 38.56 -32.10 114.52
CA LEU A 1080 39.33 -32.31 113.30
C LEU A 1080 40.16 -31.06 113.04
N ILE A 1081 41.49 -31.18 113.05
CA ILE A 1081 42.38 -30.06 112.77
C ILE A 1081 43.13 -30.39 111.47
N MET A 1082 42.73 -29.75 110.38
CA MET A 1082 43.44 -29.82 109.11
C MET A 1082 44.64 -28.87 109.15
N ALA A 1083 45.84 -29.41 108.97
CA ALA A 1083 47.01 -28.58 108.67
C ALA A 1083 46.87 -28.07 107.23
N MET A 1084 46.61 -26.77 107.06
CA MET A 1084 46.58 -26.15 105.73
C MET A 1084 47.98 -26.11 105.13
N GLN A 1085 48.16 -26.67 103.92
CA GLN A 1085 49.30 -26.32 103.08
C GLN A 1085 49.16 -24.87 102.63
N LYS A 1086 50.27 -24.13 102.65
CA LYS A 1086 50.32 -22.72 102.27
C LYS A 1086 50.32 -22.57 100.76
#